data_AF-A0A1I0M226-F1
#
_entry.id   AF-A0A1I0M226-F1
#
_cell.length_a   1.000
_cell.length_b   1.000
_cell.length_c   1.000
_cell.angle_alpha   90.00
_cell.angle_beta   90.00
_cell.angle_gamma   90.00
#
_symmetry.space_group_name_H-M   'P 1'
#
loop_
_entity.id
_entity.type
_entity.pdbx_description
1 polymer ?
#
loop_
_entity_poly.entity_id
_entity_poly.type
_entity_poly.pdbx_seq_one_letter_code
_entity_poly.pdbx_strand_id
1 'polypeptide(L)'
;MSSSESDGVTLSVRAAEKGDAGRGVARIPEPARRQLGILSGDAVVIEGAETTVAKMWPADPSIPDDAVQIDGDTRANAGVHVGDAVTVRAKDKSTISDADRVTLVAPPSLAEQQRQAAEREATEKLRNRPVRAGEQVRIEGFDHQPFRVTDTDPDGDVRITSATTIRIVDAGGTGGAGGQASSRSEGGAGTGAGAGSSDRGGGSTGVGGPDAESGSSAGSGSGVGPTGTAEEPAPSSGITYEDIGGLDEELELVREMIELPLSEPDLFRRLGVEPPSGVLLYGPPGTGKTLIARAVANEVDARFETISGPEIMSKYKGESEEQLRRTFEKAREEAPTIIFFDEIDSIAGTRDDEGDAENRIVGQLLTLMDGLDARGEVIVIGATNRVDAIDPALRRGGRFDREIQIGVPDKEGRREILEVHTRGMPLADDVDVDAIARRTHGFVGADLDAVASEAAMAAIRDRPTDADERREWNREPTVRKTHFDAALASVEPSAMREYVAESPSTDFSDVGGLDDAKQTLRESVEWPLTYDRLFEETNTAPPSGVLLYGPPGTGKTLLARALAGETDVNFVRVDGPEIVDRYVGESEKAIREVFERARQAAPSIVFFDEIDAITAARGEGHEVTERVVSQLLTELDGMRENPNLVVLAATNRKDHIDPALLRPGRLDTHVFVDEPDREAREKILAVHADGKPLADDVDIDTLAAELEGYTGADIEALVRDASMWAIREVAAEHGPETANEQADEVSIERRHFDAARENTDTR
;
A
#
# COMPACT_ATOMS: atom_id res chain seq x y z
N MET A 1 -22.52 54.51 -3.03
CA MET A 1 -21.27 53.95 -3.59
C MET A 1 -21.62 52.57 -4.08
N SER A 2 -21.31 52.29 -5.34
CA SER A 2 -21.88 51.22 -6.17
C SER A 2 -21.65 49.83 -5.57
N SER A 3 -22.73 49.07 -5.44
CA SER A 3 -22.73 47.61 -5.39
C SER A 3 -22.12 47.09 -6.70
N SER A 4 -20.84 46.73 -6.66
CA SER A 4 -20.26 45.87 -7.69
C SER A 4 -20.78 44.47 -7.44
N GLU A 5 -21.74 44.01 -8.24
CA GLU A 5 -21.88 42.58 -8.49
C GLU A 5 -20.49 42.09 -8.91
N SER A 6 -19.85 41.28 -8.06
CA SER A 6 -18.52 40.75 -8.36
C SER A 6 -18.66 39.81 -9.55
N ASP A 7 -18.09 40.19 -10.70
CA ASP A 7 -17.92 39.31 -11.85
C ASP A 7 -17.26 38.02 -11.36
N GLY A 8 -17.99 36.90 -11.43
CA GLY A 8 -17.47 35.59 -11.06
C GLY A 8 -16.33 35.18 -11.99
N VAL A 9 -15.38 34.40 -11.47
CA VAL A 9 -14.28 33.84 -12.25
C VAL A 9 -14.60 32.38 -12.54
N THR A 10 -14.57 32.01 -13.82
CA THR A 10 -14.72 30.60 -14.22
C THR A 10 -13.37 29.90 -14.06
N LEU A 11 -13.37 28.80 -13.32
CA LEU A 11 -12.19 27.97 -13.06
C LEU A 11 -12.53 26.51 -13.34
N SER A 12 -11.54 25.74 -13.77
CA SER A 12 -11.64 24.28 -13.89
C SER A 12 -11.48 23.62 -12.52
N VAL A 13 -12.28 22.60 -12.22
CA VAL A 13 -12.22 21.87 -10.95
C VAL A 13 -11.06 20.87 -10.96
N ARG A 14 -10.27 20.86 -9.89
CA ARG A 14 -9.26 19.83 -9.61
C ARG A 14 -9.49 19.23 -8.22
N ALA A 15 -9.01 18.00 -8.04
CA ALA A 15 -9.00 17.34 -6.73
C ALA A 15 -8.17 18.13 -5.72
N ALA A 16 -8.60 18.12 -4.46
CA ALA A 16 -7.86 18.74 -3.36
C ALA A 16 -6.58 17.96 -3.03
N GLU A 17 -5.66 18.63 -2.35
CA GLU A 17 -4.54 17.96 -1.68
C GLU A 17 -5.08 16.99 -0.61
N LYS A 18 -4.39 15.86 -0.39
CA LYS A 18 -4.79 14.81 0.56
C LYS A 18 -4.96 15.36 1.99
N GLY A 19 -4.25 16.44 2.36
CA GLY A 19 -4.38 17.11 3.66
C GLY A 19 -5.58 18.06 3.81
N ASP A 20 -6.27 18.40 2.72
CA ASP A 20 -7.43 19.32 2.72
C ASP A 20 -8.78 18.63 2.57
N ALA A 21 -8.77 17.30 2.35
CA ALA A 21 -9.97 16.49 2.20
C ALA A 21 -10.90 16.58 3.42
N GLY A 22 -12.16 16.93 3.19
CA GLY A 22 -13.19 17.03 4.23
C GLY A 22 -13.15 18.32 5.05
N ARG A 23 -12.30 19.30 4.70
CA ARG A 23 -12.17 20.58 5.43
C ARG A 23 -13.05 21.69 4.85
N GLY A 24 -13.66 21.50 3.69
CA GLY A 24 -14.44 22.50 2.98
C GLY A 24 -13.57 23.68 2.51
N VAL A 25 -12.36 23.37 2.05
CA VAL A 25 -11.36 24.36 1.58
C VAL A 25 -11.34 24.40 0.06
N ALA A 26 -11.34 25.60 -0.50
CA ALA A 26 -11.14 25.86 -1.92
C ALA A 26 -9.82 26.60 -2.14
N ARG A 27 -8.85 25.96 -2.78
CA ARG A 27 -7.57 26.60 -3.11
C ARG A 27 -7.68 27.31 -4.44
N ILE A 28 -7.46 28.62 -4.42
CA ILE A 28 -7.63 29.50 -5.58
C ILE A 28 -6.28 30.13 -5.94
N PRO A 29 -5.87 30.10 -7.23
CA PRO A 29 -4.60 30.65 -7.69
C PRO A 29 -4.58 32.19 -7.65
N GLU A 30 -3.37 32.76 -7.56
CA GLU A 30 -3.19 34.19 -7.34
C GLU A 30 -3.92 35.10 -8.36
N PRO A 31 -3.94 34.79 -9.68
CA PRO A 31 -4.65 35.61 -10.66
C PRO A 31 -6.16 35.69 -10.38
N ALA A 32 -6.80 34.55 -10.13
CA ALA A 32 -8.23 34.47 -9.82
C ALA A 32 -8.56 35.18 -8.50
N ARG A 33 -7.69 35.07 -7.49
CA ARG A 33 -7.85 35.79 -6.21
C ARG A 33 -7.80 37.30 -6.37
N ARG A 34 -6.84 37.81 -7.15
CA ARG A 34 -6.71 39.26 -7.40
C ARG A 34 -7.92 39.79 -8.14
N GLN A 35 -8.49 39.01 -9.06
CA GLN A 35 -9.69 39.36 -9.80
C GLN A 35 -10.94 39.37 -8.90
N LEU A 36 -11.07 38.39 -8.01
CA LEU A 36 -12.18 38.28 -7.05
C LEU A 36 -12.05 39.23 -5.85
N GLY A 37 -10.86 39.78 -5.59
CA GLY A 37 -10.61 40.70 -4.47
C GLY A 37 -10.64 40.05 -3.09
N ILE A 38 -10.33 38.76 -3.00
CA ILE A 38 -10.48 37.92 -1.79
C ILE A 38 -9.14 37.60 -1.11
N LEU A 39 -9.16 37.54 0.22
CA LEU A 39 -8.01 37.21 1.07
C LEU A 39 -8.08 35.78 1.60
N SER A 40 -6.93 35.27 2.07
CA SER A 40 -6.86 33.94 2.67
C SER A 40 -7.80 33.81 3.87
N GLY A 41 -8.65 32.79 3.85
CA GLY A 41 -9.66 32.53 4.86
C GLY A 41 -11.01 33.22 4.63
N ASP A 42 -11.17 33.95 3.53
CA ASP A 42 -12.46 34.49 3.11
C ASP A 42 -13.36 33.36 2.59
N ALA A 43 -14.67 33.54 2.64
CA ALA A 43 -15.60 32.58 2.10
C ALA A 43 -15.92 32.89 0.63
N VAL A 44 -15.99 31.85 -0.18
CA VAL A 44 -16.35 31.93 -1.59
C VAL A 44 -17.59 31.10 -1.87
N VAL A 45 -18.41 31.55 -2.82
CA VAL A 45 -19.49 30.75 -3.39
C VAL A 45 -18.96 30.05 -4.62
N ILE A 46 -19.18 28.74 -4.68
CA ILE A 46 -18.86 27.91 -5.83
C ILE A 46 -20.19 27.53 -6.48
N GLU A 47 -20.36 27.93 -7.74
CA GLU A 47 -21.56 27.68 -8.52
C GLU A 47 -21.25 26.65 -9.61
N GLY A 48 -21.79 25.44 -9.41
CA GLY A 48 -21.82 24.34 -10.37
C GLY A 48 -23.26 24.05 -10.80
N ALA A 49 -23.68 22.79 -10.74
CA ALA A 49 -25.09 22.41 -10.86
C ALA A 49 -25.89 22.89 -9.63
N GLU A 50 -25.27 22.81 -8.45
CA GLU A 50 -25.75 23.36 -7.20
C GLU A 50 -24.79 24.46 -6.69
N THR A 51 -25.20 25.17 -5.65
CA THR A 51 -24.42 26.29 -5.08
C THR A 51 -24.00 25.99 -3.66
N THR A 52 -22.69 25.94 -3.44
CA THR A 52 -22.05 25.63 -2.15
C THR A 52 -21.13 26.75 -1.69
N VAL A 53 -20.77 26.73 -0.41
CA VAL A 53 -19.85 27.71 0.19
C VAL A 53 -18.61 27.02 0.71
N ALA A 54 -17.44 27.52 0.32
CA ALA A 54 -16.16 27.00 0.77
C ALA A 54 -15.28 28.10 1.36
N LYS A 55 -14.31 27.71 2.19
CA LYS A 55 -13.30 28.63 2.72
C LYS A 55 -12.14 28.71 1.73
N MET A 56 -11.81 29.91 1.29
CA MET A 56 -10.73 30.12 0.35
C MET A 56 -9.36 30.02 1.02
N TRP A 57 -8.44 29.33 0.36
CA TRP A 57 -7.01 29.28 0.67
C TRP A 57 -6.16 29.56 -0.59
N PRO A 58 -4.88 29.94 -0.44
CA PRO A 58 -3.96 30.03 -1.56
C PRO A 58 -3.70 28.66 -2.19
N ALA A 59 -3.76 28.57 -3.52
CA ALA A 59 -3.20 27.44 -4.24
C ALA A 59 -1.67 27.51 -4.29
N ASP A 60 -1.02 26.35 -4.41
CA ASP A 60 0.42 26.25 -4.64
C ASP A 60 0.80 26.78 -6.04
N PRO A 61 1.99 27.38 -6.24
CA PRO A 61 2.43 27.86 -7.56
C PRO A 61 2.53 26.79 -8.66
N SER A 62 2.54 25.51 -8.30
CA SER A 62 2.52 24.38 -9.25
C SER A 62 1.18 24.19 -9.96
N ILE A 63 0.09 24.76 -9.43
CA ILE A 63 -1.27 24.60 -9.97
C ILE A 63 -1.52 25.61 -11.09
N PRO A 64 -2.20 25.21 -12.19
CA PRO A 64 -2.58 26.14 -13.26
C PRO A 64 -3.40 27.34 -12.77
N ASP A 65 -3.16 28.49 -13.39
CA ASP A 65 -3.80 29.77 -13.04
C ASP A 65 -5.32 29.79 -13.24
N ASP A 66 -5.86 28.82 -13.97
CA ASP A 66 -7.28 28.66 -14.33
C ASP A 66 -7.95 27.46 -13.63
N ALA A 67 -7.33 26.89 -12.60
CA ALA A 67 -7.85 25.76 -11.84
C ALA A 67 -8.16 26.12 -10.38
N VAL A 68 -9.23 25.54 -9.82
CA VAL A 68 -9.56 25.58 -8.39
C VAL A 68 -9.49 24.16 -7.84
N GLN A 69 -8.80 23.98 -6.71
CA GLN A 69 -8.80 22.69 -6.03
C GLN A 69 -9.84 22.71 -4.92
N ILE A 70 -10.75 21.73 -4.94
CA ILE A 70 -11.82 21.55 -3.95
C ILE A 70 -11.91 20.08 -3.55
N ASP A 71 -12.24 19.82 -2.29
CA ASP A 71 -12.38 18.46 -1.75
C ASP A 71 -13.62 17.75 -2.28
N GLY A 72 -13.67 16.42 -2.16
CA GLY A 72 -14.78 15.60 -2.65
C GLY A 72 -16.13 15.98 -2.05
N ASP A 73 -16.18 16.38 -0.77
CA ASP A 73 -17.40 16.88 -0.12
C ASP A 73 -17.91 18.16 -0.81
N THR A 74 -17.03 19.13 -1.07
CA THR A 74 -17.39 20.40 -1.74
C THR A 74 -17.79 20.17 -3.20
N ARG A 75 -17.14 19.22 -3.90
CA ARG A 75 -17.52 18.79 -5.25
C ARG A 75 -18.92 18.20 -5.28
N ALA A 76 -19.20 17.26 -4.38
CA ALA A 76 -20.53 16.65 -4.24
C ALA A 76 -21.62 17.67 -3.91
N ASN A 77 -21.31 18.67 -3.07
CA ASN A 77 -22.23 19.76 -2.72
C ASN A 77 -22.47 20.75 -3.86
N ALA A 78 -21.49 20.95 -4.73
CA ALA A 78 -21.64 21.79 -5.93
C ALA A 78 -22.25 21.01 -7.11
N GLY A 79 -22.32 19.67 -7.03
CA GLY A 79 -22.73 18.80 -8.12
C GLY A 79 -21.80 18.92 -9.33
N VAL A 80 -20.49 18.86 -9.09
CA VAL A 80 -19.45 18.99 -10.14
C VAL A 80 -18.40 17.91 -10.00
N HIS A 81 -17.81 17.52 -11.12
CA HIS A 81 -16.73 16.53 -11.20
C HIS A 81 -15.38 17.22 -11.43
N VAL A 82 -14.29 16.46 -11.32
CA VAL A 82 -12.97 16.95 -11.72
C VAL A 82 -12.98 17.24 -13.23
N GLY A 83 -12.35 18.36 -13.63
CA GLY A 83 -12.36 18.83 -15.02
C GLY A 83 -13.54 19.75 -15.38
N ASP A 84 -14.63 19.75 -14.60
CA ASP A 84 -15.77 20.63 -14.86
C ASP A 84 -15.41 22.12 -14.66
N ALA A 85 -16.14 23.00 -15.35
CA ALA A 85 -16.01 24.44 -15.18
C ALA A 85 -16.99 24.96 -14.12
N VAL A 86 -16.46 25.55 -13.06
CA VAL A 86 -17.24 26.20 -12.00
C VAL A 86 -17.08 27.71 -12.03
N THR A 87 -18.13 28.42 -11.63
CA THR A 87 -18.04 29.87 -11.42
C THR A 87 -17.83 30.15 -9.93
N VAL A 88 -16.67 30.72 -9.59
CA VAL A 88 -16.34 31.11 -8.23
C VAL A 88 -16.64 32.59 -8.03
N ARG A 89 -17.36 32.93 -6.96
CA ARG A 89 -17.70 34.31 -6.57
C ARG A 89 -17.24 34.62 -5.16
N ALA A 90 -16.82 35.85 -4.94
CA ALA A 90 -16.57 36.35 -3.60
C ALA A 90 -17.89 36.43 -2.84
N LYS A 91 -17.96 35.84 -1.63
CA LYS A 91 -19.11 36.02 -0.76
C LYS A 91 -18.85 37.18 0.19
N ASP A 92 -19.78 38.12 0.27
CA ASP A 92 -19.67 39.19 1.25
C ASP A 92 -19.68 38.60 2.67
N LYS A 93 -18.64 38.89 3.46
CA LYS A 93 -18.53 38.41 4.85
C LYS A 93 -19.72 38.81 5.73
N SER A 94 -20.43 39.89 5.37
CA SER A 94 -21.65 40.33 6.05
C SER A 94 -22.89 39.47 5.76
N THR A 95 -22.84 38.58 4.76
CA THR A 95 -23.92 37.66 4.43
C THR A 95 -23.78 36.28 5.10
N ILE A 96 -22.61 36.00 5.69
CA ILE A 96 -22.40 34.80 6.49
C ILE A 96 -22.57 35.18 7.95
N SER A 97 -23.61 34.64 8.58
CA SER A 97 -23.84 34.82 10.01
C SER A 97 -23.14 33.71 10.80
N ASP A 98 -22.75 33.99 12.04
CA ASP A 98 -22.29 32.93 12.94
C ASP A 98 -23.51 32.06 13.32
N ALA A 99 -23.36 30.74 13.23
CA ALA A 99 -24.44 29.82 13.50
C ALA A 99 -24.74 29.77 15.01
N ASP A 100 -25.99 29.95 15.40
CA ASP A 100 -26.48 29.63 16.74
C ASP A 100 -26.71 28.12 16.87
N ARG A 101 -27.25 27.49 15.82
CA ARG A 101 -27.53 26.05 15.78
C ARG A 101 -27.41 25.47 14.37
N VAL A 102 -26.89 24.24 14.28
CA VAL A 102 -26.86 23.45 13.04
C VAL A 102 -27.40 22.06 13.32
N THR A 103 -28.33 21.58 12.50
CA THR A 103 -28.88 20.22 12.59
C THR A 103 -28.31 19.35 11.48
N LEU A 104 -27.61 18.28 11.88
CA LEU A 104 -27.03 17.29 10.99
C LEU A 104 -27.83 15.98 11.07
N VAL A 105 -28.01 15.32 9.94
CA VAL A 105 -28.53 13.95 9.87
C VAL A 105 -27.35 13.00 9.82
N ALA A 106 -27.29 12.05 10.74
CA ALA A 106 -26.28 11.00 10.73
C ALA A 106 -26.58 9.94 9.66
N PRO A 107 -25.53 9.34 9.06
CA PRO A 107 -25.71 8.18 8.22
C PRO A 107 -26.29 6.99 9.01
N PRO A 108 -27.08 6.12 8.36
CA PRO A 108 -27.78 5.01 9.02
C PRO A 108 -26.82 3.94 9.60
N SER A 109 -25.54 3.94 9.19
CA SER A 109 -24.48 3.09 9.72
C SER A 109 -24.07 3.42 11.16
N LEU A 110 -24.36 4.63 11.65
CA LEU A 110 -23.71 5.20 12.83
C LEU A 110 -24.47 4.88 14.12
N ALA A 111 -23.81 4.17 15.06
CA ALA A 111 -24.44 3.74 16.32
C ALA A 111 -24.76 4.90 17.28
N GLU A 112 -25.78 4.75 18.12
CA GLU A 112 -26.25 5.80 19.05
C GLU A 112 -25.16 6.36 19.98
N GLN A 113 -24.24 5.51 20.45
CA GLN A 113 -23.13 5.97 21.29
C GLN A 113 -22.10 6.80 20.51
N GLN A 114 -21.84 6.44 19.25
CA GLN A 114 -20.95 7.20 18.38
C GLN A 114 -21.58 8.52 17.95
N ARG A 115 -22.92 8.59 17.81
CA ARG A 115 -23.65 9.85 17.54
C ARG A 115 -23.47 10.88 18.64
N GLN A 116 -23.57 10.48 19.90
CA GLN A 116 -23.38 11.40 21.03
C GLN A 116 -21.93 11.87 21.18
N ALA A 117 -20.96 11.05 20.76
CA ALA A 117 -19.56 11.46 20.67
C ALA A 117 -19.35 12.43 19.49
N ALA A 118 -19.91 12.12 18.32
CA ALA A 118 -19.88 12.97 17.13
C ALA A 118 -20.50 14.34 17.39
N GLU A 119 -21.62 14.42 18.11
CA GLU A 119 -22.27 15.69 18.45
C GLU A 119 -21.37 16.59 19.32
N ARG A 120 -20.58 16.00 20.22
CA ARG A 120 -19.64 16.74 21.08
C ARG A 120 -18.42 17.22 20.31
N GLU A 121 -17.88 16.38 19.43
CA GLU A 121 -16.66 16.69 18.67
C GLU A 121 -16.92 17.52 17.41
N ALA A 122 -18.14 17.49 16.86
CA ALA A 122 -18.50 18.21 15.64
C ALA A 122 -18.23 19.71 15.75
N THR A 123 -18.43 20.30 16.93
CA THR A 123 -18.25 21.75 17.13
C THR A 123 -16.78 22.16 17.02
N GLU A 124 -15.88 21.28 17.42
CA GLU A 124 -14.44 21.50 17.33
C GLU A 124 -13.91 21.19 15.93
N LYS A 125 -14.31 20.05 15.35
CA LYS A 125 -13.85 19.59 14.03
C LYS A 125 -14.39 20.44 12.88
N LEU A 126 -15.61 20.97 12.98
CA LEU A 126 -16.21 21.83 11.93
C LEU A 126 -16.01 23.33 12.20
N ARG A 127 -15.15 23.70 13.15
CA ARG A 127 -14.98 25.09 13.57
C ARG A 127 -14.44 25.96 12.42
N ASN A 128 -15.06 27.13 12.25
CA ASN A 128 -14.82 28.08 11.17
C ASN A 128 -15.14 27.58 9.76
N ARG A 129 -15.83 26.44 9.63
CA ARG A 129 -16.35 25.95 8.34
C ARG A 129 -17.66 26.70 8.01
N PRO A 130 -17.79 27.30 6.81
CA PRO A 130 -19.07 27.74 6.31
C PRO A 130 -19.91 26.53 5.89
N VAL A 131 -21.19 26.53 6.20
CA VAL A 131 -22.13 25.47 5.86
C VAL A 131 -23.47 26.07 5.42
N ARG A 132 -24.16 25.36 4.53
CA ARG A 132 -25.50 25.68 4.06
C ARG A 132 -26.44 24.48 4.28
N ALA A 133 -27.71 24.75 4.55
CA ALA A 133 -28.73 23.70 4.61
C ALA A 133 -28.83 22.95 3.27
N GLY A 134 -28.78 21.62 3.32
CA GLY A 134 -28.74 20.72 2.17
C GLY A 134 -27.38 20.08 1.91
N GLU A 135 -26.29 20.69 2.38
CA GLU A 135 -24.92 20.22 2.14
C GLU A 135 -24.56 18.95 2.91
N GLN A 136 -23.59 18.22 2.37
CA GLN A 136 -22.95 17.06 2.95
C GLN A 136 -21.61 17.48 3.59
N VAL A 137 -21.35 16.97 4.79
CA VAL A 137 -20.23 17.34 5.64
C VAL A 137 -19.68 16.09 6.31
N ARG A 138 -18.42 15.75 6.07
CA ARG A 138 -17.74 14.68 6.82
C ARG A 138 -17.22 15.19 8.16
N ILE A 139 -17.37 14.39 9.22
CA ILE A 139 -16.75 14.64 10.53
C ILE A 139 -15.65 13.61 10.71
N GLU A 140 -14.41 14.08 10.71
CA GLU A 140 -13.21 13.23 10.84
C GLU A 140 -13.27 12.34 12.11
N GLY A 141 -12.83 11.09 12.01
CA GLY A 141 -12.70 10.16 13.14
C GLY A 141 -13.95 9.36 13.55
N PHE A 142 -15.08 9.48 12.83
CA PHE A 142 -16.30 8.70 13.12
C PHE A 142 -16.65 7.68 12.03
N ASP A 143 -16.88 8.14 10.80
CA ASP A 143 -17.26 7.31 9.67
C ASP A 143 -16.76 7.99 8.37
N HIS A 144 -16.58 7.21 7.31
CA HIS A 144 -16.27 7.71 5.97
C HIS A 144 -17.52 8.27 5.27
N GLN A 145 -18.72 7.94 5.75
CA GLN A 145 -19.97 8.47 5.21
C GLN A 145 -20.23 9.92 5.69
N PRO A 146 -20.69 10.81 4.79
CA PRO A 146 -20.95 12.20 5.15
C PRO A 146 -22.26 12.37 5.94
N PHE A 147 -22.28 13.39 6.81
CA PHE A 147 -23.48 13.87 7.49
C PHE A 147 -24.19 14.89 6.60
N ARG A 148 -25.53 14.96 6.65
CA ARG A 148 -26.29 15.93 5.85
C ARG A 148 -26.82 17.07 6.71
N VAL A 149 -26.52 18.31 6.34
CA VAL A 149 -27.07 19.50 6.99
C VAL A 149 -28.53 19.64 6.58
N THR A 150 -29.46 19.64 7.54
CA THR A 150 -30.90 19.81 7.27
C THR A 150 -31.41 21.19 7.60
N ASP A 151 -30.88 21.80 8.65
CA ASP A 151 -31.37 23.06 9.21
C ASP A 151 -30.20 23.87 9.77
N THR A 152 -30.21 25.18 9.52
CA THR A 152 -29.24 26.14 10.03
C THR A 152 -29.97 27.32 10.68
N ASP A 153 -29.50 27.79 11.83
CA ASP A 153 -30.05 28.95 12.54
C ASP A 153 -28.93 29.99 12.74
N PRO A 154 -29.03 31.20 12.16
CA PRO A 154 -30.10 31.68 11.28
C PRO A 154 -30.14 31.01 9.90
N ASP A 155 -31.29 31.05 9.21
CA ASP A 155 -31.45 30.48 7.87
C ASP A 155 -30.45 31.07 6.87
N GLY A 156 -29.86 30.20 6.05
CA GLY A 156 -28.92 30.57 5.00
C GLY A 156 -27.50 30.07 5.28
N ASP A 157 -26.52 30.82 4.78
CA ASP A 157 -25.11 30.44 4.85
C ASP A 157 -24.54 30.85 6.20
N VAL A 158 -24.16 29.87 7.02
CA VAL A 158 -23.71 30.12 8.37
C VAL A 158 -22.31 29.59 8.61
N ARG A 159 -21.57 30.23 9.51
CA ARG A 159 -20.26 29.76 9.95
C ARG A 159 -20.38 29.09 11.31
N ILE A 160 -19.87 27.86 11.41
CA ILE A 160 -19.80 27.15 12.69
C ILE A 160 -18.71 27.79 13.56
N THR A 161 -19.07 28.17 14.78
CA THR A 161 -18.16 28.73 15.79
C THR A 161 -18.17 27.87 17.04
N SER A 162 -17.28 28.18 18.00
CA SER A 162 -17.28 27.49 19.30
C SER A 162 -18.53 27.76 20.16
N ALA A 163 -19.39 28.71 19.76
CA ALA A 163 -20.66 29.00 20.42
C ALA A 163 -21.85 28.28 19.77
N THR A 164 -21.65 27.67 18.60
CA THR A 164 -22.70 26.99 17.83
C THR A 164 -23.11 25.69 18.51
N THR A 165 -24.42 25.46 18.62
CA THR A 165 -24.95 24.17 19.10
C THR A 165 -25.20 23.25 17.91
N ILE A 166 -24.42 22.18 17.77
CA ILE A 166 -24.68 21.15 16.75
C ILE A 166 -25.61 20.09 17.33
N ARG A 167 -26.63 19.68 16.57
CA ARG A 167 -27.52 18.57 16.90
C ARG A 167 -27.46 17.52 15.81
N ILE A 168 -27.33 16.26 16.21
CA ILE A 168 -27.34 15.14 15.27
C ILE A 168 -28.66 14.36 15.42
N VAL A 169 -29.41 14.24 14.33
CA VAL A 169 -30.71 13.55 14.27
C VAL A 169 -30.64 12.35 13.33
N ASP A 170 -31.57 11.40 13.50
CA ASP A 170 -31.69 10.22 12.65
C ASP A 170 -32.46 10.55 11.36
N ALA A 171 -32.05 9.96 10.24
CA ALA A 171 -32.74 10.05 8.96
C ALA A 171 -34.20 9.56 9.04
N GLY A 172 -34.54 8.72 10.02
CA GLY A 172 -35.90 8.22 10.25
C GLY A 172 -36.84 9.12 11.09
N GLY A 173 -36.37 10.26 11.60
CA GLY A 173 -37.14 11.12 12.51
C GLY A 173 -37.90 12.23 11.78
N THR A 174 -39.08 11.94 11.22
CA THR A 174 -39.98 13.00 10.74
C THR A 174 -40.31 14.00 11.86
N GLY A 175 -39.92 15.25 11.65
CA GLY A 175 -40.23 16.37 12.53
C GLY A 175 -41.73 16.56 12.68
N GLY A 176 -42.25 16.30 13.87
CA GLY A 176 -43.57 16.73 14.28
C GLY A 176 -43.59 18.26 14.45
N ALA A 177 -44.05 18.96 13.43
CA ALA A 177 -44.48 20.35 13.55
C ALA A 177 -45.63 20.43 14.58
N GLY A 178 -45.32 20.97 15.76
CA GLY A 178 -46.28 21.18 16.84
C GLY A 178 -46.08 22.57 17.43
N GLY A 179 -46.57 23.59 16.73
CA GLY A 179 -46.71 24.93 17.30
C GLY A 179 -47.60 24.88 18.54
N GLN A 180 -47.07 25.32 19.69
CA GLN A 180 -47.89 25.64 20.85
C GLN A 180 -47.72 27.12 21.18
N ALA A 181 -48.69 27.86 20.66
CA ALA A 181 -49.15 29.10 21.24
C ALA A 181 -49.41 28.88 22.74
N SER A 182 -48.93 29.84 23.51
CA SER A 182 -49.24 30.06 24.91
C SER A 182 -50.73 29.88 25.21
N SER A 183 -51.08 28.85 25.99
CA SER A 183 -52.23 28.94 26.87
C SER A 183 -51.87 28.29 28.21
N ARG A 184 -51.99 29.11 29.25
CA ARG A 184 -51.78 28.75 30.65
C ARG A 184 -52.90 27.80 31.06
N SER A 185 -52.56 26.66 31.65
CA SER A 185 -53.43 25.99 32.62
C SER A 185 -52.59 25.22 33.62
N GLU A 186 -52.83 25.55 34.87
CA GLU A 186 -52.16 25.11 36.08
C GLU A 186 -52.23 23.60 36.33
N GLY A 187 -51.16 23.06 36.90
CA GLY A 187 -51.23 22.35 38.19
C GLY A 187 -51.80 20.93 38.21
N GLY A 188 -50.94 19.95 38.50
CA GLY A 188 -51.39 18.63 38.92
C GLY A 188 -50.23 17.70 39.26
N ALA A 189 -49.82 17.70 40.51
CA ALA A 189 -48.75 16.88 41.07
C ALA A 189 -49.17 15.41 41.30
N GLY A 190 -48.18 14.52 41.34
CA GLY A 190 -48.24 13.19 41.97
C GLY A 190 -47.10 12.30 41.46
N THR A 191 -45.92 12.23 42.10
CA THR A 191 -45.54 11.23 43.14
C THR A 191 -46.04 9.82 42.80
N GLY A 192 -45.24 8.76 42.69
CA GLY A 192 -43.84 8.49 43.05
C GLY A 192 -43.74 7.00 43.43
N ALA A 193 -42.60 6.37 43.13
CA ALA A 193 -42.07 5.09 43.66
C ALA A 193 -42.95 3.82 43.52
N GLY A 194 -42.44 2.61 43.28
CA GLY A 194 -41.10 2.05 43.28
C GLY A 194 -41.20 0.53 43.52
N ALA A 195 -40.10 -0.19 43.21
CA ALA A 195 -39.82 -1.61 43.50
C ALA A 195 -40.74 -2.66 42.83
N GLY A 196 -40.32 -3.87 42.50
CA GLY A 196 -39.10 -4.62 42.77
C GLY A 196 -39.23 -6.01 42.12
N SER A 197 -38.14 -6.76 42.17
CA SER A 197 -37.76 -7.92 41.36
C SER A 197 -38.59 -9.20 41.46
N SER A 198 -38.26 -10.08 40.50
CA SER A 198 -38.20 -11.56 40.50
C SER A 198 -39.49 -12.35 40.32
N ASP A 199 -39.55 -13.17 39.27
CA ASP A 199 -39.50 -14.63 39.46
C ASP A 199 -39.14 -15.41 38.17
N ARG A 200 -38.71 -16.66 38.40
CA ARG A 200 -38.13 -17.66 37.50
C ARG A 200 -39.17 -18.44 36.66
N GLY A 201 -38.69 -19.17 35.65
CA GLY A 201 -39.09 -20.59 35.49
C GLY A 201 -39.25 -21.15 34.08
N GLY A 202 -38.32 -22.04 33.69
CA GLY A 202 -38.51 -23.32 32.95
C GLY A 202 -38.94 -23.28 31.48
N GLY A 203 -38.48 -24.14 30.56
CA GLY A 203 -37.67 -25.35 30.64
C GLY A 203 -38.19 -26.43 29.67
N SER A 204 -37.26 -27.13 28.99
CA SER A 204 -37.40 -28.42 28.27
C SER A 204 -38.05 -28.41 26.87
N THR A 205 -37.78 -29.28 25.87
CA THR A 205 -36.73 -30.26 25.47
C THR A 205 -37.23 -30.89 24.15
N GLY A 206 -36.36 -31.25 23.21
CA GLY A 206 -36.37 -32.62 22.67
C GLY A 206 -36.73 -32.93 21.19
N VAL A 207 -35.69 -33.26 20.40
CA VAL A 207 -35.51 -34.45 19.52
C VAL A 207 -36.39 -34.69 18.26
N GLY A 208 -35.71 -34.89 17.11
CA GLY A 208 -35.99 -36.01 16.18
C GLY A 208 -36.09 -35.70 14.67
N GLY A 209 -35.12 -36.15 13.86
CA GLY A 209 -35.36 -36.53 12.44
C GLY A 209 -36.07 -37.90 12.34
N PRO A 210 -36.33 -38.52 11.15
CA PRO A 210 -35.43 -38.55 9.98
C PRO A 210 -36.08 -38.64 8.56
N ASP A 211 -35.22 -38.71 7.53
CA ASP A 211 -35.28 -39.39 6.22
C ASP A 211 -36.38 -39.18 5.13
N ALA A 212 -35.86 -39.20 3.89
CA ALA A 212 -36.40 -39.81 2.64
C ALA A 212 -36.98 -38.89 1.52
N GLU A 213 -36.10 -38.66 0.53
CA GLU A 213 -36.22 -38.73 -0.93
C GLU A 213 -37.58 -38.70 -1.68
N SER A 214 -37.51 -37.94 -2.78
CA SER A 214 -38.01 -38.24 -4.15
C SER A 214 -39.40 -37.73 -4.59
N GLY A 215 -39.39 -37.10 -5.78
CA GLY A 215 -40.39 -37.40 -6.80
C GLY A 215 -41.27 -36.23 -7.28
N SER A 216 -40.85 -35.65 -8.42
CA SER A 216 -41.58 -34.74 -9.32
C SER A 216 -43.11 -34.91 -9.45
N SER A 217 -43.83 -33.80 -9.68
CA SER A 217 -44.58 -33.61 -10.93
C SER A 217 -45.17 -32.21 -11.06
N ALA A 218 -45.25 -31.79 -12.32
CA ALA A 218 -45.59 -30.47 -12.84
C ALA A 218 -47.05 -30.02 -12.65
N GLY A 219 -47.29 -28.72 -12.81
CA GLY A 219 -48.55 -28.25 -13.41
C GLY A 219 -49.14 -26.94 -12.90
N SER A 220 -48.86 -25.85 -13.63
CA SER A 220 -49.76 -24.73 -13.95
C SER A 220 -50.29 -23.79 -12.84
N GLY A 221 -49.80 -22.54 -12.89
CA GLY A 221 -50.62 -21.37 -13.25
C GLY A 221 -51.42 -20.69 -12.14
N SER A 222 -51.00 -19.48 -11.76
CA SER A 222 -51.83 -18.25 -11.78
C SER A 222 -51.07 -17.12 -11.10
N GLY A 223 -51.02 -15.96 -11.76
CA GLY A 223 -50.20 -14.83 -11.35
C GLY A 223 -50.80 -14.05 -10.19
N VAL A 224 -49.90 -13.37 -9.46
CA VAL A 224 -50.11 -12.06 -8.85
C VAL A 224 -48.72 -11.43 -8.81
N GLY A 225 -48.50 -10.34 -9.55
CA GLY A 225 -47.30 -9.54 -9.39
C GLY A 225 -47.39 -8.71 -8.11
N PRO A 226 -46.30 -8.50 -7.37
CA PRO A 226 -46.19 -7.36 -6.49
C PRO A 226 -45.49 -6.22 -7.24
N THR A 227 -46.23 -5.11 -7.29
CA THR A 227 -45.78 -3.74 -7.46
C THR A 227 -44.33 -3.52 -7.02
N GLY A 228 -43.52 -3.05 -7.97
CA GLY A 228 -42.19 -2.50 -7.71
C GLY A 228 -42.31 -1.38 -6.69
N THR A 229 -41.71 -1.62 -5.53
CA THR A 229 -41.10 -0.53 -4.77
C THR A 229 -39.74 -0.36 -5.42
N ALA A 230 -39.53 0.80 -6.05
CA ALA A 230 -38.20 1.20 -6.47
C ALA A 230 -37.38 1.28 -5.18
N GLU A 231 -36.50 0.29 -5.00
CA GLU A 231 -35.44 0.36 -4.01
C GLU A 231 -34.58 1.56 -4.39
N GLU A 232 -34.63 2.61 -3.58
CA GLU A 232 -33.71 3.74 -3.68
C GLU A 232 -32.27 3.18 -3.67
N PRO A 233 -31.38 3.66 -4.56
CA PRO A 233 -30.01 3.18 -4.59
C PRO A 233 -29.37 3.41 -3.22
N ALA A 234 -28.81 2.34 -2.64
CA ALA A 234 -28.14 2.38 -1.36
C ALA A 234 -27.01 3.44 -1.40
N PRO A 235 -26.79 4.20 -0.32
CA PRO A 235 -25.74 5.21 -0.28
C PRO A 235 -24.37 4.53 -0.42
N SER A 236 -23.64 4.89 -1.47
CA SER A 236 -22.27 4.45 -1.70
C SER A 236 -21.39 4.90 -0.53
N SER A 237 -20.54 4.01 -0.04
CA SER A 237 -19.40 4.40 0.80
C SER A 237 -18.45 5.25 -0.07
N GLY A 238 -18.63 6.57 -0.03
CA GLY A 238 -17.94 7.53 -0.90
C GLY A 238 -16.46 7.65 -0.58
N ILE A 239 -15.67 6.68 -1.03
CA ILE A 239 -14.21 6.77 -1.14
C ILE A 239 -13.91 7.69 -2.32
N THR A 240 -13.10 8.71 -2.09
CA THR A 240 -12.71 9.70 -3.10
C THR A 240 -11.25 9.52 -3.50
N TYR A 241 -10.78 10.19 -4.55
CA TYR A 241 -9.36 10.16 -4.91
C TYR A 241 -8.43 10.65 -3.79
N GLU A 242 -8.92 11.52 -2.91
CA GLU A 242 -8.15 12.03 -1.77
C GLU A 242 -7.94 11.00 -0.66
N ASP A 243 -8.66 9.88 -0.72
CA ASP A 243 -8.54 8.74 0.19
C ASP A 243 -7.57 7.67 -0.35
N ILE A 244 -6.87 7.95 -1.47
CA ILE A 244 -5.85 7.07 -2.07
C ILE A 244 -4.49 7.79 -2.03
N GLY A 245 -3.50 7.20 -1.34
CA GLY A 245 -2.13 7.73 -1.26
C GLY A 245 -1.17 7.05 -2.24
N GLY A 246 -0.17 7.78 -2.74
CA GLY A 246 1.01 7.23 -3.40
C GLY A 246 0.90 6.63 -4.79
N LEU A 247 -0.23 6.79 -5.48
CA LEU A 247 -0.48 6.24 -6.82
C LEU A 247 -0.93 7.33 -7.80
N ASP A 248 -0.31 8.51 -7.74
CA ASP A 248 -0.79 9.68 -8.50
C ASP A 248 -0.63 9.50 -10.02
N GLU A 249 0.47 8.88 -10.48
CA GLU A 249 0.71 8.57 -11.90
C GLU A 249 -0.28 7.53 -12.42
N GLU A 250 -0.48 6.43 -11.67
CA GLU A 250 -1.43 5.39 -12.04
C GLU A 250 -2.86 5.90 -12.01
N LEU A 251 -3.22 6.75 -11.03
CA LEU A 251 -4.52 7.40 -10.98
C LEU A 251 -4.77 8.30 -12.18
N GLU A 252 -3.76 9.05 -12.66
CA GLU A 252 -3.90 9.87 -13.85
C GLU A 252 -4.19 9.03 -15.10
N LEU A 253 -3.49 7.89 -15.27
CA LEU A 253 -3.77 6.93 -16.34
C LEU A 253 -5.18 6.36 -16.26
N VAL A 254 -5.63 5.98 -15.06
CA VAL A 254 -6.98 5.45 -14.85
C VAL A 254 -8.04 6.53 -15.12
N ARG A 255 -7.80 7.79 -14.74
CA ARG A 255 -8.68 8.92 -15.06
C ARG A 255 -8.81 9.13 -16.56
N GLU A 256 -7.71 9.19 -17.30
CA GLU A 256 -7.75 9.36 -18.76
C GLU A 256 -8.56 8.24 -19.44
N MET A 257 -8.43 7.01 -18.96
CA MET A 257 -9.06 5.83 -19.56
C MET A 257 -10.54 5.63 -19.17
N ILE A 258 -10.97 6.12 -18.00
CA ILE A 258 -12.30 5.83 -17.45
C ILE A 258 -13.15 7.10 -17.31
N GLU A 259 -12.58 8.18 -16.79
CA GLU A 259 -13.29 9.45 -16.56
C GLU A 259 -13.55 10.18 -17.89
N LEU A 260 -12.57 10.25 -18.78
CA LEU A 260 -12.71 10.97 -20.05
C LEU A 260 -13.83 10.39 -20.94
N PRO A 261 -13.94 9.06 -21.15
CA PRO A 261 -15.01 8.48 -21.95
C PRO A 261 -16.42 8.70 -21.37
N LEU A 262 -16.55 8.70 -20.05
CA LEU A 262 -17.83 8.85 -19.36
C LEU A 262 -18.27 10.32 -19.28
N SER A 263 -17.32 11.23 -19.01
CA SER A 263 -17.59 12.66 -18.82
C SER A 263 -17.73 13.41 -20.15
N GLU A 264 -16.92 13.06 -21.17
CA GLU A 264 -16.93 13.71 -22.49
C GLU A 264 -17.14 12.74 -23.68
N PRO A 265 -18.28 11.99 -23.77
CA PRO A 265 -18.52 11.06 -24.88
C PRO A 265 -18.56 11.72 -26.27
N ASP A 266 -18.89 13.01 -26.32
CA ASP A 266 -18.91 13.81 -27.55
C ASP A 266 -17.52 14.04 -28.15
N LEU A 267 -16.48 14.11 -27.31
CA LEU A 267 -15.11 14.34 -27.74
C LEU A 267 -14.58 13.13 -28.53
N PHE A 268 -14.79 11.92 -28.01
CA PHE A 268 -14.44 10.66 -28.67
C PHE A 268 -15.15 10.50 -30.02
N ARG A 269 -16.45 10.84 -30.08
CA ARG A 269 -17.23 10.82 -31.32
C ARG A 269 -16.68 11.76 -32.39
N ARG A 270 -16.21 12.95 -31.99
CA ARG A 270 -15.63 13.94 -32.93
C ARG A 270 -14.25 13.54 -33.41
N LEU A 271 -13.45 12.94 -32.53
CA LEU A 271 -12.10 12.46 -32.84
C LEU A 271 -12.12 11.13 -33.63
N GLY A 272 -13.23 10.40 -33.59
CA GLY A 272 -13.36 9.10 -34.24
C GLY A 272 -12.50 8.01 -33.59
N VAL A 273 -12.23 8.17 -32.29
CA VAL A 273 -11.46 7.22 -31.48
C VAL A 273 -12.45 6.40 -30.66
N GLU A 274 -12.29 5.09 -30.67
CA GLU A 274 -13.09 4.19 -29.83
C GLU A 274 -12.56 4.26 -28.38
N PRO A 275 -13.43 4.45 -27.39
CA PRO A 275 -13.03 4.41 -25.99
C PRO A 275 -12.54 2.99 -25.64
N PRO A 276 -11.63 2.84 -24.67
CA PRO A 276 -11.15 1.53 -24.25
C PRO A 276 -12.31 0.70 -23.66
N SER A 277 -12.44 -0.55 -24.08
CA SER A 277 -13.51 -1.44 -23.60
C SER A 277 -13.23 -1.98 -22.19
N GLY A 278 -11.95 -2.07 -21.82
CA GLY A 278 -11.55 -2.54 -20.51
C GLY A 278 -10.11 -2.23 -20.12
N VAL A 279 -9.90 -2.12 -18.81
CA VAL A 279 -8.63 -1.81 -18.16
C VAL A 279 -8.26 -2.96 -17.23
N LEU A 280 -7.04 -3.46 -17.32
CA LEU A 280 -6.51 -4.50 -16.44
C LEU A 280 -5.50 -3.88 -15.46
N LEU A 281 -5.84 -3.87 -14.18
CA LEU A 281 -4.99 -3.48 -13.06
C LEU A 281 -4.23 -4.70 -12.55
N TYR A 282 -2.90 -4.65 -12.53
CA TYR A 282 -2.09 -5.77 -12.04
C TYR A 282 -0.99 -5.36 -11.06
N GLY A 283 -0.43 -6.31 -10.32
CA GLY A 283 0.65 -6.09 -9.35
C GLY A 283 0.39 -6.76 -7.98
N PRO A 284 1.23 -6.53 -6.97
CA PRO A 284 1.16 -7.24 -5.69
C PRO A 284 -0.18 -7.06 -4.95
N PRO A 285 -0.60 -8.04 -4.15
CA PRO A 285 -1.80 -7.92 -3.32
C PRO A 285 -1.63 -6.83 -2.27
N GLY A 286 -2.72 -6.15 -1.89
CA GLY A 286 -2.70 -5.10 -0.87
C GLY A 286 -2.22 -3.72 -1.34
N THR A 287 -2.00 -3.54 -2.65
CA THR A 287 -1.67 -2.25 -3.29
C THR A 287 -2.90 -1.35 -3.51
N GLY A 288 -4.11 -1.82 -3.22
CA GLY A 288 -5.33 -1.00 -3.30
C GLY A 288 -6.02 -0.98 -4.68
N LYS A 289 -5.82 -1.99 -5.53
CA LYS A 289 -6.47 -2.09 -6.87
C LYS A 289 -8.00 -1.91 -6.80
N THR A 290 -8.63 -2.57 -5.83
CA THR A 290 -10.08 -2.48 -5.57
C THR A 290 -10.49 -1.11 -5.03
N LEU A 291 -9.62 -0.42 -4.28
CA LEU A 291 -9.88 0.94 -3.78
C LEU A 291 -9.85 1.96 -4.93
N ILE A 292 -8.89 1.84 -5.85
CA ILE A 292 -8.79 2.70 -7.05
C ILE A 292 -10.06 2.59 -7.89
N ALA A 293 -10.49 1.37 -8.20
CA ALA A 293 -11.69 1.15 -9.00
C ALA A 293 -12.95 1.73 -8.35
N ARG A 294 -13.09 1.59 -7.02
CA ARG A 294 -14.21 2.18 -6.27
C ARG A 294 -14.16 3.71 -6.26
N ALA A 295 -13.00 4.31 -6.06
CA ALA A 295 -12.84 5.76 -6.04
C ALA A 295 -13.16 6.38 -7.40
N VAL A 296 -12.73 5.74 -8.50
CA VAL A 296 -13.04 6.20 -9.86
C VAL A 296 -14.54 6.14 -10.11
N ALA A 297 -15.21 5.05 -9.72
CA ALA A 297 -16.65 4.90 -9.91
C ALA A 297 -17.46 5.96 -9.15
N ASN A 298 -17.05 6.26 -7.90
CA ASN A 298 -17.66 7.31 -7.11
C ASN A 298 -17.44 8.71 -7.70
N GLU A 299 -16.27 8.97 -8.30
CA GLU A 299 -16.00 10.29 -8.89
C GLU A 299 -16.85 10.53 -10.13
N VAL A 300 -17.00 9.55 -11.01
CA VAL A 300 -17.79 9.68 -12.26
C VAL A 300 -19.30 9.46 -12.06
N ASP A 301 -19.75 9.29 -10.80
CA ASP A 301 -21.12 8.92 -10.42
C ASP A 301 -21.67 7.73 -11.22
N ALA A 302 -20.82 6.75 -11.52
CA ALA A 302 -21.20 5.53 -12.20
C ALA A 302 -21.55 4.44 -11.19
N ARG A 303 -22.52 3.60 -11.53
CA ARG A 303 -22.84 2.44 -10.71
C ARG A 303 -21.65 1.48 -10.67
N PHE A 304 -21.27 1.04 -9.47
CA PHE A 304 -20.17 0.10 -9.27
C PHE A 304 -20.69 -1.31 -9.00
N GLU A 305 -20.48 -2.25 -9.93
CA GLU A 305 -20.81 -3.67 -9.76
C GLU A 305 -19.52 -4.48 -9.57
N THR A 306 -19.39 -5.15 -8.42
CA THR A 306 -18.22 -5.97 -8.09
C THR A 306 -18.52 -7.45 -8.36
N ILE A 307 -17.59 -8.14 -9.01
CA ILE A 307 -17.63 -9.59 -9.23
C ILE A 307 -16.30 -10.17 -8.75
N SER A 308 -16.32 -11.03 -7.74
CA SER A 308 -15.10 -11.73 -7.32
C SER A 308 -14.96 -13.05 -8.08
N GLY A 309 -13.76 -13.36 -8.55
CA GLY A 309 -13.48 -14.61 -9.28
C GLY A 309 -14.00 -15.88 -8.57
N PRO A 310 -13.74 -16.06 -7.26
CA PRO A 310 -14.27 -17.20 -6.49
C PRO A 310 -15.80 -17.23 -6.36
N GLU A 311 -16.49 -16.08 -6.39
CA GLU A 311 -17.96 -16.01 -6.27
C GLU A 311 -18.67 -16.58 -7.50
N ILE A 312 -18.03 -16.50 -8.67
CA ILE A 312 -18.54 -17.04 -9.93
C ILE A 312 -18.33 -18.55 -10.01
N MET A 313 -17.39 -19.12 -9.25
CA MET A 313 -17.08 -20.56 -9.25
C MET A 313 -18.13 -21.37 -8.48
N SER A 314 -19.26 -21.62 -9.13
CA SER A 314 -20.35 -22.46 -8.64
C SER A 314 -20.09 -23.95 -8.94
N LYS A 315 -20.57 -24.84 -8.06
CA LYS A 315 -20.53 -26.30 -8.26
C LYS A 315 -21.48 -26.78 -9.37
N TYR A 316 -22.42 -25.94 -9.80
CA TYR A 316 -23.49 -26.30 -10.74
C TYR A 316 -23.17 -25.81 -12.15
N LYS A 317 -23.15 -26.74 -13.11
CA LYS A 317 -22.83 -26.46 -14.51
C LYS A 317 -23.79 -25.42 -15.11
N GLY A 318 -23.25 -24.31 -15.61
CA GLY A 318 -23.97 -23.28 -16.36
C GLY A 318 -24.52 -22.13 -15.53
N GLU A 319 -24.50 -22.22 -14.20
CA GLU A 319 -24.94 -21.13 -13.33
C GLU A 319 -23.99 -19.92 -13.40
N SER A 320 -22.69 -20.18 -13.44
CA SER A 320 -21.62 -19.17 -13.60
C SER A 320 -21.76 -18.37 -14.91
N GLU A 321 -22.12 -19.02 -16.01
CA GLU A 321 -22.29 -18.38 -17.32
C GLU A 321 -23.53 -17.46 -17.35
N GLU A 322 -24.64 -17.94 -16.76
CA GLU A 322 -25.88 -17.18 -16.67
C GLU A 322 -25.74 -15.98 -15.72
N GLN A 323 -25.02 -16.14 -14.61
CA GLN A 323 -24.72 -15.05 -13.67
C GLN A 323 -23.89 -13.94 -14.34
N LEU A 324 -22.86 -14.30 -15.11
CA LEU A 324 -22.10 -13.33 -15.91
C LEU A 324 -23.00 -12.60 -16.90
N ARG A 325 -23.80 -13.34 -17.68
CA ARG A 325 -24.71 -12.73 -18.67
C ARG A 325 -25.69 -11.74 -18.02
N ARG A 326 -26.33 -12.16 -16.92
CA ARG A 326 -27.29 -11.33 -16.18
C ARG A 326 -26.64 -10.05 -15.63
N THR A 327 -25.39 -10.13 -15.18
CA THR A 327 -24.66 -8.98 -14.65
C THR A 327 -24.34 -7.96 -15.74
N PHE A 328 -23.88 -8.43 -16.91
CA PHE A 328 -23.65 -7.56 -18.07
C PHE A 328 -24.95 -6.95 -18.64
N GLU A 329 -26.06 -7.70 -18.66
CA GLU A 329 -27.36 -7.17 -19.07
C GLU A 329 -27.84 -6.06 -18.12
N LYS A 330 -27.78 -6.30 -16.81
CA LYS A 330 -28.13 -5.32 -15.78
C LYS A 330 -27.25 -4.05 -15.86
N ALA A 331 -25.95 -4.22 -16.09
CA ALA A 331 -25.03 -3.10 -16.26
C ALA A 331 -25.36 -2.23 -17.49
N ARG A 332 -25.86 -2.83 -18.58
CA ARG A 332 -26.29 -2.10 -19.78
C ARG A 332 -27.61 -1.35 -19.56
N GLU A 333 -28.52 -1.93 -18.80
CA GLU A 333 -29.82 -1.30 -18.48
C GLU A 333 -29.67 -0.09 -17.55
N GLU A 334 -28.68 -0.13 -16.67
CA GLU A 334 -28.43 0.88 -15.62
C GLU A 334 -27.16 1.72 -15.89
N ALA A 335 -26.78 1.88 -17.16
CA ALA A 335 -25.60 2.67 -17.53
C ALA A 335 -25.76 4.17 -17.17
N PRO A 336 -24.67 4.87 -16.77
CA PRO A 336 -23.27 4.45 -16.77
C PRO A 336 -22.91 3.48 -15.62
N THR A 337 -22.26 2.35 -15.95
CA THR A 337 -21.88 1.32 -14.97
C THR A 337 -20.44 0.85 -15.18
N ILE A 338 -19.69 0.70 -14.09
CA ILE A 338 -18.37 0.08 -14.05
C ILE A 338 -18.50 -1.34 -13.49
N ILE A 339 -18.07 -2.34 -14.27
CA ILE A 339 -17.99 -3.74 -13.84
C ILE A 339 -16.55 -4.01 -13.38
N PHE A 340 -16.37 -4.31 -12.11
CA PHE A 340 -15.07 -4.62 -11.52
C PHE A 340 -14.94 -6.12 -11.24
N PHE A 341 -13.99 -6.77 -11.89
CA PHE A 341 -13.59 -8.15 -11.62
C PHE A 341 -12.40 -8.18 -10.66
N ASP A 342 -12.59 -8.69 -9.46
CA ASP A 342 -11.49 -8.96 -8.53
C ASP A 342 -10.98 -10.39 -8.71
N GLU A 343 -9.67 -10.59 -8.58
CA GLU A 343 -8.99 -11.88 -8.79
C GLU A 343 -9.39 -12.57 -10.10
N ILE A 344 -9.35 -11.82 -11.21
CA ILE A 344 -9.78 -12.35 -12.51
C ILE A 344 -8.95 -13.56 -12.97
N ASP A 345 -7.71 -13.70 -12.47
CA ASP A 345 -6.85 -14.86 -12.71
C ASP A 345 -7.44 -16.17 -12.18
N SER A 346 -8.37 -16.14 -11.22
CA SER A 346 -9.03 -17.35 -10.73
C SER A 346 -10.06 -17.91 -11.72
N ILE A 347 -10.59 -17.08 -12.62
CA ILE A 347 -11.62 -17.46 -13.61
C ILE A 347 -11.11 -17.41 -15.05
N ALA A 348 -10.00 -16.69 -15.27
CA ALA A 348 -9.44 -16.38 -16.57
C ALA A 348 -8.05 -16.97 -16.80
N GLY A 349 -7.76 -18.11 -16.17
CA GLY A 349 -6.51 -18.84 -16.35
C GLY A 349 -6.22 -19.21 -17.82
N THR A 350 -4.94 -19.43 -18.12
CA THR A 350 -4.52 -20.01 -19.41
C THR A 350 -5.22 -21.36 -19.61
N ARG A 351 -5.68 -21.63 -20.83
CA ARG A 351 -6.45 -22.83 -21.15
C ARG A 351 -5.60 -24.09 -21.02
N ASP A 352 -5.69 -24.74 -19.87
CA ASP A 352 -5.14 -26.07 -19.67
C ASP A 352 -6.15 -27.14 -20.13
N ASP A 353 -5.64 -28.26 -20.64
CA ASP A 353 -6.45 -29.38 -21.14
C ASP A 353 -7.34 -30.03 -20.04
N GLU A 354 -7.10 -29.73 -18.77
CA GLU A 354 -7.83 -30.29 -17.62
C GLU A 354 -9.01 -29.39 -17.12
N GLY A 355 -9.06 -28.12 -17.53
CA GLY A 355 -9.96 -27.08 -16.99
C GLY A 355 -11.24 -26.80 -17.82
N ASP A 356 -12.04 -27.83 -18.14
CA ASP A 356 -13.23 -27.67 -19.01
C ASP A 356 -14.25 -26.60 -18.54
N ALA A 357 -14.39 -26.40 -17.23
CA ALA A 357 -15.35 -25.43 -16.68
C ALA A 357 -14.86 -23.98 -16.78
N GLU A 358 -13.60 -23.74 -16.41
CA GLU A 358 -12.93 -22.45 -16.51
C GLU A 358 -12.85 -21.99 -17.97
N ASN A 359 -12.45 -22.88 -18.88
CA ASN A 359 -12.38 -22.60 -20.32
C ASN A 359 -13.72 -22.12 -20.92
N ARG A 360 -14.86 -22.61 -20.41
CA ARG A 360 -16.18 -22.13 -20.85
C ARG A 360 -16.51 -20.75 -20.30
N ILE A 361 -16.20 -20.50 -19.03
CA ILE A 361 -16.38 -19.19 -18.39
C ILE A 361 -15.56 -18.12 -19.13
N VAL A 362 -14.29 -18.42 -19.45
CA VAL A 362 -13.44 -17.56 -20.27
C VAL A 362 -14.08 -17.31 -21.63
N GLY A 363 -14.53 -18.35 -22.33
CA GLY A 363 -15.20 -18.20 -23.63
C GLY A 363 -16.45 -17.31 -23.59
N GLN A 364 -17.25 -17.42 -22.53
CA GLN A 364 -18.43 -16.59 -22.32
C GLN A 364 -18.03 -15.13 -22.00
N LEU A 365 -17.02 -14.91 -21.17
CA LEU A 365 -16.50 -13.56 -20.87
C LEU A 365 -15.97 -12.88 -22.13
N LEU A 366 -15.19 -13.59 -22.96
CA LEU A 366 -14.72 -13.08 -24.26
C LEU A 366 -15.89 -12.60 -25.14
N THR A 367 -16.95 -13.39 -25.20
CA THR A 367 -18.14 -13.07 -26.00
C THR A 367 -18.90 -11.86 -25.46
N LEU A 368 -18.95 -11.69 -24.12
CA LEU A 368 -19.60 -10.54 -23.49
C LEU A 368 -18.80 -9.25 -23.71
N MET A 369 -17.47 -9.33 -23.62
CA MET A 369 -16.55 -8.21 -23.90
C MET A 369 -16.62 -7.75 -25.36
N ASP A 370 -16.55 -8.69 -26.31
CA ASP A 370 -16.68 -8.38 -27.75
C ASP A 370 -18.07 -7.81 -28.11
N GLY A 371 -19.07 -8.14 -27.29
CA GLY A 371 -20.45 -7.68 -27.46
C GLY A 371 -20.78 -6.36 -26.76
N LEU A 372 -19.80 -5.69 -26.14
CA LEU A 372 -19.99 -4.34 -25.56
C LEU A 372 -20.07 -3.31 -26.69
N ASP A 373 -21.06 -2.41 -26.60
CA ASP A 373 -21.22 -1.33 -27.57
C ASP A 373 -20.07 -0.31 -27.40
N ALA A 374 -19.51 0.16 -28.51
CA ALA A 374 -18.42 1.17 -28.54
C ALA A 374 -18.81 2.56 -28.00
N ARG A 375 -19.97 2.68 -27.33
CA ARG A 375 -20.48 3.92 -26.76
C ARG A 375 -19.80 4.30 -25.44
N GLY A 376 -19.02 3.40 -24.83
CA GLY A 376 -18.29 3.67 -23.59
C GLY A 376 -19.19 3.79 -22.35
N GLU A 377 -20.46 3.38 -22.45
CA GLU A 377 -21.45 3.49 -21.36
C GLU A 377 -21.23 2.41 -20.27
N VAL A 378 -20.52 1.33 -20.60
CA VAL A 378 -20.13 0.27 -19.66
C VAL A 378 -18.64 0.02 -19.83
N ILE A 379 -17.88 0.16 -18.75
CA ILE A 379 -16.43 -0.06 -18.72
C ILE A 379 -16.13 -1.25 -17.81
N VAL A 380 -15.24 -2.14 -18.26
CA VAL A 380 -14.83 -3.31 -17.50
C VAL A 380 -13.43 -3.11 -16.92
N ILE A 381 -13.29 -3.24 -15.60
CA ILE A 381 -12.00 -3.20 -14.91
C ILE A 381 -11.71 -4.60 -14.37
N GLY A 382 -10.56 -5.17 -14.71
CA GLY A 382 -10.07 -6.40 -14.11
C GLY A 382 -8.92 -6.13 -13.15
N ALA A 383 -8.90 -6.77 -11.99
CA ALA A 383 -7.77 -6.77 -11.06
C ALA A 383 -7.15 -8.18 -11.00
N THR A 384 -5.82 -8.25 -11.09
CA THR A 384 -5.08 -9.51 -10.96
C THR A 384 -3.78 -9.31 -10.20
N ASN A 385 -3.32 -10.34 -9.50
CA ASN A 385 -1.96 -10.37 -8.96
C ASN A 385 -0.95 -10.91 -9.99
N ARG A 386 -1.43 -11.60 -11.04
CA ARG A 386 -0.59 -12.36 -11.98
C ARG A 386 -1.07 -12.17 -13.42
N VAL A 387 -0.52 -11.17 -14.10
CA VAL A 387 -0.88 -10.86 -15.50
C VAL A 387 -0.59 -12.04 -16.45
N ASP A 388 0.45 -12.83 -16.18
CA ASP A 388 0.81 -14.00 -17.01
C ASP A 388 -0.09 -15.21 -16.81
N ALA A 389 -0.87 -15.25 -15.71
CA ALA A 389 -1.84 -16.32 -15.50
C ALA A 389 -3.06 -16.16 -16.41
N ILE A 390 -3.33 -14.94 -16.89
CA ILE A 390 -4.52 -14.61 -17.67
C ILE A 390 -4.40 -15.10 -19.13
N ASP A 391 -5.50 -15.64 -19.67
CA ASP A 391 -5.60 -16.03 -21.09
C ASP A 391 -5.18 -14.85 -22.01
N PRO A 392 -4.16 -15.03 -22.87
CA PRO A 392 -3.70 -13.99 -23.79
C PRO A 392 -4.78 -13.43 -24.72
N ALA A 393 -5.89 -14.13 -24.92
CA ALA A 393 -7.03 -13.65 -25.70
C ALA A 393 -7.78 -12.51 -25.00
N LEU A 394 -7.78 -12.45 -23.67
CA LEU A 394 -8.39 -11.35 -22.90
C LEU A 394 -7.57 -10.07 -23.00
N ARG A 395 -6.25 -10.19 -23.16
CA ARG A 395 -5.27 -9.09 -23.28
C ARG A 395 -5.15 -8.47 -24.69
N ARG A 396 -5.99 -8.90 -25.63
CA ARG A 396 -5.96 -8.41 -27.03
C ARG A 396 -6.88 -7.20 -27.19
N GLY A 397 -6.51 -6.34 -28.14
CA GLY A 397 -7.29 -5.16 -28.54
C GLY A 397 -8.77 -5.46 -28.83
N GLY A 398 -9.66 -4.63 -28.29
CA GLY A 398 -11.11 -4.78 -28.20
C GLY A 398 -11.63 -5.29 -26.84
N ARG A 399 -10.76 -5.60 -25.86
CA ARG A 399 -11.11 -6.24 -24.58
C ARG A 399 -10.39 -5.54 -23.42
N PHE A 400 -9.39 -6.18 -22.80
CA PHE A 400 -8.45 -5.47 -21.92
C PHE A 400 -7.36 -4.84 -22.79
N ASP A 401 -7.65 -3.63 -23.24
CA ASP A 401 -6.79 -2.89 -24.18
C ASP A 401 -5.61 -2.23 -23.48
N ARG A 402 -5.74 -2.05 -22.16
CA ARG A 402 -4.81 -1.31 -21.33
C ARG A 402 -4.48 -2.12 -20.09
N GLU A 403 -3.19 -2.25 -19.84
CA GLU A 403 -2.64 -2.89 -18.66
C GLU A 403 -1.96 -1.80 -17.83
N ILE A 404 -2.41 -1.62 -16.60
CA ILE A 404 -1.83 -0.65 -15.66
C ILE A 404 -1.21 -1.44 -14.52
N GLN A 405 0.11 -1.28 -14.39
CA GLN A 405 0.83 -1.84 -13.26
C GLN A 405 0.62 -0.94 -12.05
N ILE A 406 0.19 -1.52 -10.94
CA ILE A 406 0.16 -0.86 -9.64
C ILE A 406 1.27 -1.50 -8.80
N GLY A 407 2.37 -0.78 -8.69
CA GLY A 407 3.58 -1.19 -8.00
C GLY A 407 3.51 -1.06 -6.47
N VAL A 408 4.63 -1.36 -5.82
CA VAL A 408 4.82 -1.04 -4.41
C VAL A 408 5.10 0.46 -4.30
N PRO A 409 4.45 1.18 -3.36
CA PRO A 409 4.63 2.62 -3.23
C PRO A 409 6.07 2.99 -2.85
N ASP A 410 6.54 4.09 -3.42
CA ASP A 410 7.83 4.70 -3.11
C ASP A 410 7.81 5.40 -1.73
N LYS A 411 8.90 6.04 -1.34
CA LYS A 411 8.97 6.70 -0.02
C LYS A 411 7.90 7.80 0.11
N GLU A 412 7.70 8.60 -0.95
CA GLU A 412 6.72 9.68 -0.92
C GLU A 412 5.30 9.12 -0.88
N GLY A 413 5.00 8.11 -1.69
CA GLY A 413 3.72 7.45 -1.68
C GLY A 413 3.39 6.75 -0.37
N ARG A 414 4.38 6.14 0.31
CA ARG A 414 4.18 5.58 1.66
C ARG A 414 3.87 6.65 2.69
N ARG A 415 4.51 7.82 2.62
CA ARG A 415 4.19 8.97 3.48
C ARG A 415 2.73 9.39 3.28
N GLU A 416 2.29 9.53 2.03
CA GLU A 416 0.91 9.91 1.72
C GLU A 416 -0.11 8.87 2.16
N ILE A 417 0.18 7.58 1.97
CA ILE A 417 -0.67 6.49 2.47
C ILE A 417 -0.79 6.59 4.00
N LEU A 418 0.33 6.77 4.71
CA LEU A 418 0.31 6.97 6.16
C LEU A 418 -0.46 8.22 6.55
N GLU A 419 -0.37 9.33 5.82
CA GLU A 419 -1.17 10.54 6.06
C GLU A 419 -2.68 10.27 5.91
N VAL A 420 -3.09 9.49 4.91
CA VAL A 420 -4.49 9.10 4.73
C VAL A 420 -4.97 8.24 5.92
N HIS A 421 -4.23 7.20 6.29
CA HIS A 421 -4.63 6.31 7.40
C HIS A 421 -4.53 6.97 8.77
N THR A 422 -3.63 7.94 8.95
CA THR A 422 -3.49 8.69 10.21
C THR A 422 -4.34 9.95 10.29
N ARG A 423 -5.04 10.36 9.22
CA ARG A 423 -5.89 11.56 9.18
C ARG A 423 -6.91 11.62 10.33
N GLY A 424 -7.52 10.48 10.66
CA GLY A 424 -8.50 10.36 11.76
C GLY A 424 -7.90 10.04 13.13
N MET A 425 -6.58 9.86 13.22
CA MET A 425 -5.90 9.41 14.42
C MET A 425 -5.33 10.59 15.22
N PRO A 426 -5.58 10.66 16.54
CA PRO A 426 -4.96 11.67 17.39
C PRO A 426 -3.49 11.32 17.65
N LEU A 427 -2.61 11.82 16.78
CA LEU A 427 -1.16 11.66 16.90
C LEU A 427 -0.58 12.65 17.93
N ALA A 428 0.39 12.18 18.71
CA ALA A 428 1.20 13.06 19.56
C ALA A 428 2.32 13.73 18.74
N ASP A 429 2.85 14.85 19.24
CA ASP A 429 3.89 15.65 18.57
C ASP A 429 5.22 14.90 18.34
N ASP A 430 5.39 13.74 18.98
CA ASP A 430 6.58 12.88 18.85
C ASP A 430 6.52 11.92 17.64
N VAL A 431 5.38 11.84 16.96
CA VAL A 431 5.18 11.00 15.77
C VAL A 431 5.61 11.76 14.51
N ASP A 432 6.64 11.24 13.86
CA ASP A 432 7.15 11.73 12.58
C ASP A 432 6.79 10.73 11.47
N VAL A 433 5.83 11.09 10.61
CA VAL A 433 5.35 10.26 9.51
C VAL A 433 6.46 10.03 8.47
N ASP A 434 7.32 11.02 8.22
CA ASP A 434 8.48 10.88 7.32
C ASP A 434 9.52 9.89 7.87
N ALA A 435 9.70 9.86 9.19
CA ALA A 435 10.57 8.87 9.82
C ALA A 435 10.01 7.44 9.73
N ILE A 436 8.68 7.28 9.81
CA ILE A 436 8.02 5.99 9.66
C ILE A 436 8.12 5.52 8.20
N ALA A 437 7.82 6.38 7.23
CA ALA A 437 7.88 6.05 5.80
C ALA A 437 9.28 5.59 5.32
N ARG A 438 10.34 6.12 5.94
CA ARG A 438 11.74 5.68 5.71
C ARG A 438 12.00 4.26 6.19
N ARG A 439 11.35 3.82 7.27
CA ARG A 439 11.57 2.51 7.89
C ARG A 439 10.65 1.41 7.35
N THR A 440 9.61 1.78 6.60
CA THR A 440 8.62 0.85 6.04
C THR A 440 8.93 0.51 4.58
N HIS A 441 10.17 0.17 4.26
CA HIS A 441 10.54 -0.17 2.89
C HIS A 441 9.86 -1.48 2.44
N GLY A 442 9.32 -1.50 1.23
CA GLY A 442 8.59 -2.66 0.70
C GLY A 442 7.19 -2.88 1.29
N PHE A 443 6.70 -2.01 2.17
CA PHE A 443 5.33 -2.08 2.69
C PHE A 443 4.32 -1.64 1.62
N VAL A 444 3.24 -2.41 1.44
CA VAL A 444 2.11 -2.00 0.60
C VAL A 444 1.06 -1.23 1.40
N GLY A 445 0.08 -0.63 0.72
CA GLY A 445 -0.98 0.14 1.37
C GLY A 445 -1.68 -0.61 2.51
N ALA A 446 -1.99 -1.90 2.30
CA ALA A 446 -2.58 -2.75 3.33
C ALA A 446 -1.65 -2.99 4.55
N ASP A 447 -0.33 -3.05 4.34
CA ASP A 447 0.62 -3.20 5.45
C ASP A 447 0.73 -1.90 6.25
N LEU A 448 0.71 -0.74 5.57
CA LEU A 448 0.72 0.57 6.24
C LEU A 448 -0.57 0.82 7.02
N ASP A 449 -1.72 0.40 6.49
CA ASP A 449 -2.99 0.39 7.23
C ASP A 449 -2.92 -0.53 8.46
N ALA A 450 -2.30 -1.71 8.32
CA ALA A 450 -2.08 -2.61 9.44
C ALA A 450 -1.14 -2.00 10.50
N VAL A 451 -0.08 -1.29 10.11
CA VAL A 451 0.81 -0.56 11.03
C VAL A 451 0.04 0.54 11.77
N ALA A 452 -0.76 1.33 11.06
CA ALA A 452 -1.57 2.38 11.68
C ALA A 452 -2.60 1.81 12.66
N SER A 453 -3.30 0.74 12.26
CA SER A 453 -4.28 0.03 13.07
C SER A 453 -3.65 -0.63 14.31
N GLU A 454 -2.50 -1.30 14.16
CA GLU A 454 -1.81 -1.94 15.28
C GLU A 454 -1.19 -0.89 16.21
N ALA A 455 -0.74 0.26 15.71
CA ALA A 455 -0.31 1.38 16.54
C ALA A 455 -1.47 1.93 17.37
N ALA A 456 -2.66 2.08 16.79
CA ALA A 456 -3.86 2.46 17.52
C ALA A 456 -4.25 1.41 18.58
N MET A 457 -4.16 0.11 18.25
CA MET A 457 -4.42 -0.95 19.23
C MET A 457 -3.36 -1.03 20.32
N ALA A 458 -2.09 -0.77 20.01
CA ALA A 458 -1.02 -0.66 20.99
C ALA A 458 -1.28 0.49 21.97
N ALA A 459 -1.74 1.65 21.48
CA ALA A 459 -2.17 2.75 22.33
C ALA A 459 -3.34 2.36 23.25
N ILE A 460 -4.32 1.61 22.73
CA ILE A 460 -5.44 1.09 23.53
C ILE A 460 -4.99 0.06 24.57
N ARG A 461 -3.99 -0.78 24.27
CA ARG A 461 -3.42 -1.76 25.20
C ARG A 461 -2.60 -1.07 26.30
N ASP A 462 -1.90 0.00 25.96
CA ASP A 462 -1.09 0.84 26.87
C ASP A 462 -1.94 1.86 27.67
N ARG A 463 -3.26 1.84 27.51
CA ARG A 463 -4.16 2.76 28.23
C ARG A 463 -4.00 2.62 29.76
N PRO A 464 -4.19 3.71 30.52
CA PRO A 464 -4.08 3.68 31.97
C PRO A 464 -4.94 2.60 32.65
N THR A 465 -4.36 1.94 33.65
CA THR A 465 -5.06 0.93 34.45
C THR A 465 -5.98 1.55 35.51
N ASP A 466 -5.66 2.78 35.95
CA ASP A 466 -6.49 3.55 36.88
C ASP A 466 -7.82 3.99 36.25
N ALA A 467 -8.90 3.99 37.04
CA ALA A 467 -10.27 4.23 36.55
C ALA A 467 -10.59 5.70 36.27
N ASP A 468 -9.93 6.65 36.95
CA ASP A 468 -10.11 8.07 36.70
C ASP A 468 -9.25 8.49 35.50
N GLU A 469 -7.98 8.09 35.45
CA GLU A 469 -7.07 8.37 34.32
C GLU A 469 -7.55 7.71 33.01
N ARG A 470 -8.10 6.49 33.06
CA ARG A 470 -8.68 5.84 31.88
C ARG A 470 -9.88 6.60 31.33
N ARG A 471 -10.71 7.18 32.19
CA ARG A 471 -11.87 7.97 31.73
C ARG A 471 -11.46 9.27 31.07
N GLU A 472 -10.34 9.84 31.50
CA GLU A 472 -9.74 11.01 30.87
C GLU A 472 -9.11 10.63 29.52
N TRP A 473 -8.28 9.60 29.48
CA TRP A 473 -7.68 9.12 28.23
C TRP A 473 -8.72 8.64 27.20
N ASN A 474 -9.81 8.01 27.63
CA ASN A 474 -10.88 7.61 26.71
C ASN A 474 -11.64 8.80 26.07
N ARG A 475 -11.51 10.02 26.61
CA ARG A 475 -12.07 11.23 25.99
C ARG A 475 -11.13 11.80 24.94
N GLU A 476 -9.82 11.73 25.19
CA GLU A 476 -8.78 12.24 24.31
C GLU A 476 -7.67 11.18 24.20
N PRO A 477 -7.89 10.12 23.40
CA PRO A 477 -6.86 9.12 23.18
C PRO A 477 -5.71 9.75 22.41
N THR A 478 -4.48 9.30 22.66
CA THR A 478 -3.28 9.80 21.94
C THR A 478 -2.39 8.64 21.55
N VAL A 479 -1.98 8.59 20.28
CA VAL A 479 -1.02 7.61 19.74
C VAL A 479 0.36 8.23 19.74
N ARG A 480 1.32 7.57 20.38
CA ARG A 480 2.71 8.03 20.52
C ARG A 480 3.64 7.27 19.60
N LYS A 481 4.87 7.79 19.44
CA LYS A 481 5.92 7.12 18.68
C LYS A 481 6.18 5.68 19.14
N THR A 482 6.16 5.44 20.45
CA THR A 482 6.37 4.10 21.04
C THR A 482 5.35 3.07 20.55
N HIS A 483 4.13 3.50 20.22
CA HIS A 483 3.09 2.61 19.71
C HIS A 483 3.34 2.24 18.25
N PHE A 484 3.84 3.18 17.44
CA PHE A 484 4.30 2.90 16.08
C PHE A 484 5.55 2.01 16.06
N ASP A 485 6.50 2.23 16.96
CA ASP A 485 7.68 1.37 17.09
C ASP A 485 7.30 -0.07 17.45
N ALA A 486 6.32 -0.25 18.33
CA ALA A 486 5.78 -1.57 18.65
C ALA A 486 5.02 -2.21 17.47
N ALA A 487 4.24 -1.41 16.73
CA ALA A 487 3.53 -1.88 15.54
C ALA A 487 4.49 -2.36 14.45
N LEU A 488 5.52 -1.59 14.15
CA LEU A 488 6.57 -1.95 13.18
C LEU A 488 7.34 -3.22 13.56
N ALA A 489 7.47 -3.51 14.86
CA ALA A 489 8.09 -4.76 15.31
C ALA A 489 7.19 -6.00 15.13
N SER A 490 5.89 -5.80 14.89
CA SER A 490 4.90 -6.88 14.81
C SER A 490 4.34 -7.11 13.40
N VAL A 491 4.34 -6.09 12.55
CA VAL A 491 3.79 -6.16 11.19
C VAL A 491 4.92 -6.49 10.20
N GLU A 492 4.83 -7.66 9.57
CA GLU A 492 5.72 -8.06 8.48
C GLU A 492 5.15 -7.65 7.11
N PRO A 493 5.95 -7.05 6.22
CA PRO A 493 5.51 -6.61 4.90
C PRO A 493 4.99 -7.77 4.04
N SER A 494 3.77 -7.62 3.51
CA SER A 494 3.08 -8.66 2.73
C SER A 494 3.66 -8.83 1.34
N ALA A 495 4.17 -7.77 0.70
CA ALA A 495 4.86 -7.88 -0.59
C ALA A 495 6.17 -8.69 -0.48
N MET A 496 6.78 -8.73 0.71
CA MET A 496 8.04 -9.43 0.98
C MET A 496 7.82 -10.88 1.46
N ARG A 497 6.58 -11.31 1.75
CA ARG A 497 6.27 -12.68 2.21
C ARG A 497 6.49 -13.75 1.15
N GLU A 498 6.58 -13.38 -0.13
CA GLU A 498 6.74 -14.39 -1.19
C GLU A 498 8.20 -14.78 -1.41
N TYR A 499 9.17 -13.85 -1.30
CA TYR A 499 10.61 -14.14 -1.36
C TYR A 499 11.39 -13.11 -0.53
N VAL A 500 12.23 -13.60 0.39
CA VAL A 500 12.98 -12.82 1.38
C VAL A 500 13.96 -11.87 0.67
N ALA A 501 13.60 -10.60 0.55
CA ALA A 501 14.61 -9.57 0.45
C ALA A 501 15.13 -9.32 1.87
N GLU A 502 16.35 -9.79 2.14
CA GLU A 502 17.03 -9.50 3.40
C GLU A 502 17.46 -8.03 3.36
N SER A 503 17.20 -7.26 4.41
CA SER A 503 18.01 -6.05 4.66
C SER A 503 19.19 -6.51 5.53
N PRO A 504 20.37 -6.76 4.96
CA PRO A 504 21.50 -7.18 5.77
C PRO A 504 21.85 -6.10 6.77
N SER A 505 22.07 -6.50 8.03
CA SER A 505 22.51 -5.63 9.12
C SER A 505 24.04 -5.43 9.13
N THR A 506 24.71 -5.92 8.09
CA THR A 506 26.16 -5.90 7.95
C THR A 506 26.53 -4.71 7.06
N ASP A 507 27.49 -3.90 7.50
CA ASP A 507 28.03 -2.77 6.74
C ASP A 507 29.46 -3.06 6.24
N PHE A 508 30.03 -2.19 5.40
CA PHE A 508 31.45 -2.32 5.02
C PHE A 508 32.42 -2.17 6.20
N SER A 509 31.96 -1.71 7.36
CA SER A 509 32.75 -1.70 8.59
C SER A 509 32.98 -3.10 9.17
N ASP A 510 32.06 -4.04 8.91
CA ASP A 510 32.13 -5.43 9.34
C ASP A 510 32.96 -6.30 8.38
N VAL A 511 33.43 -5.74 7.27
CA VAL A 511 34.31 -6.45 6.33
C VAL A 511 35.72 -5.89 6.48
N GLY A 512 36.65 -6.68 7.03
CA GLY A 512 38.03 -6.26 7.16
C GLY A 512 38.79 -6.27 5.83
N GLY A 513 39.44 -5.16 5.47
CA GLY A 513 40.28 -5.03 4.27
C GLY A 513 39.51 -4.87 2.96
N LEU A 514 40.13 -5.30 1.85
CA LEU A 514 39.59 -5.30 0.48
C LEU A 514 39.18 -3.90 -0.03
N ASP A 515 39.98 -2.87 0.27
CA ASP A 515 39.66 -1.48 -0.04
C ASP A 515 39.44 -1.23 -1.56
N ASP A 516 40.24 -1.86 -2.42
CA ASP A 516 40.09 -1.76 -3.88
C ASP A 516 38.78 -2.38 -4.38
N ALA A 517 38.38 -3.52 -3.79
CA ALA A 517 37.13 -4.20 -4.16
C ALA A 517 35.92 -3.38 -3.67
N LYS A 518 35.97 -2.85 -2.45
CA LYS A 518 34.93 -1.95 -1.91
C LYS A 518 34.78 -0.70 -2.77
N GLN A 519 35.88 -0.07 -3.15
CA GLN A 519 35.86 1.10 -4.01
C GLN A 519 35.20 0.80 -5.36
N THR A 520 35.58 -0.32 -6.00
CA THR A 520 34.98 -0.73 -7.29
C THR A 520 33.48 -1.00 -7.17
N LEU A 521 33.04 -1.58 -6.05
CA LEU A 521 31.61 -1.83 -5.80
C LEU A 521 30.82 -0.54 -5.58
N ARG A 522 31.36 0.43 -4.84
CA ARG A 522 30.74 1.76 -4.70
C ARG A 522 30.57 2.45 -6.05
N GLU A 523 31.61 2.44 -6.87
CA GLU A 523 31.57 3.04 -8.20
C GLU A 523 30.56 2.36 -9.13
N SER A 524 30.34 1.06 -8.95
CA SER A 524 29.48 0.27 -9.84
C SER A 524 28.03 0.20 -9.40
N VAL A 525 27.74 0.36 -8.10
CA VAL A 525 26.40 0.14 -7.53
C VAL A 525 25.86 1.39 -6.85
N GLU A 526 26.66 2.03 -5.98
CA GLU A 526 26.23 3.23 -5.24
C GLU A 526 26.14 4.47 -6.15
N TRP A 527 27.10 4.63 -7.07
CA TRP A 527 27.16 5.82 -7.91
C TRP A 527 26.01 5.96 -8.91
N PRO A 528 25.57 4.89 -9.63
CA PRO A 528 24.40 4.99 -10.49
C PRO A 528 23.13 5.40 -9.74
N LEU A 529 22.98 4.96 -8.49
CA LEU A 529 21.81 5.25 -7.65
C LEU A 529 21.86 6.66 -7.05
N THR A 530 23.05 7.13 -6.66
CA THR A 530 23.21 8.43 -5.97
C THR A 530 23.46 9.59 -6.94
N TYR A 531 24.09 9.33 -8.09
CA TYR A 531 24.53 10.34 -9.06
C TYR A 531 23.89 10.14 -10.44
N ASP A 532 22.64 9.69 -10.48
CA ASP A 532 21.81 9.52 -11.68
C ASP A 532 21.97 10.65 -12.71
N ARG A 533 21.85 11.92 -12.29
CA ARG A 533 21.96 13.10 -13.16
C ARG A 533 23.32 13.23 -13.84
N LEU A 534 24.40 12.77 -13.21
CA LEU A 534 25.74 12.83 -13.82
C LEU A 534 25.88 11.81 -14.96
N PHE A 535 25.22 10.65 -14.86
CA PHE A 535 25.19 9.65 -15.92
C PHE A 535 24.36 10.13 -17.11
N GLU A 536 23.22 10.77 -16.84
CA GLU A 536 22.36 11.36 -17.88
C GLU A 536 23.07 12.48 -18.66
N GLU A 537 23.66 13.46 -17.96
CA GLU A 537 24.37 14.60 -18.57
C GLU A 537 25.56 14.16 -19.42
N THR A 538 26.23 13.06 -19.03
CA THR A 538 27.36 12.52 -19.78
C THR A 538 26.97 11.49 -20.83
N ASN A 539 25.68 11.10 -20.90
CA ASN A 539 25.16 10.02 -21.73
C ASN A 539 25.97 8.73 -21.56
N THR A 540 26.35 8.43 -20.32
CA THR A 540 27.12 7.24 -19.94
C THR A 540 26.16 6.18 -19.44
N ALA A 541 26.22 4.97 -19.99
CA ALA A 541 25.41 3.86 -19.47
C ALA A 541 26.01 3.36 -18.15
N PRO A 542 25.21 3.14 -17.10
CA PRO A 542 25.68 2.52 -15.87
C PRO A 542 26.12 1.07 -16.14
N PRO A 543 27.08 0.54 -15.35
CA PRO A 543 27.50 -0.85 -15.46
C PRO A 543 26.31 -1.77 -15.16
N SER A 544 26.13 -2.80 -16.00
CA SER A 544 24.92 -3.63 -15.97
C SER A 544 24.99 -4.78 -14.96
N GLY A 545 26.20 -5.17 -14.53
CA GLY A 545 26.36 -6.24 -13.56
C GLY A 545 27.81 -6.48 -13.14
N VAL A 546 27.98 -6.90 -11.89
CA VAL A 546 29.28 -7.10 -11.26
C VAL A 546 29.48 -8.59 -10.94
N LEU A 547 30.63 -9.15 -11.33
CA LEU A 547 31.05 -10.50 -10.96
C LEU A 547 32.17 -10.44 -9.91
N LEU A 548 31.88 -10.93 -8.70
CA LEU A 548 32.85 -11.23 -7.65
C LEU A 548 33.46 -12.61 -7.89
N TYR A 549 34.80 -12.71 -7.96
CA TYR A 549 35.47 -14.00 -8.10
C TYR A 549 36.75 -14.13 -7.27
N GLY A 550 37.16 -15.36 -6.96
CA GLY A 550 38.42 -15.67 -6.26
C GLY A 550 38.31 -16.93 -5.38
N PRO A 551 39.28 -17.18 -4.48
CA PRO A 551 39.29 -18.37 -3.64
C PRO A 551 38.08 -18.47 -2.69
N PRO A 552 37.64 -19.68 -2.32
CA PRO A 552 36.58 -19.86 -1.32
C PRO A 552 37.01 -19.33 0.05
N GLY A 553 36.06 -18.90 0.88
CA GLY A 553 36.35 -18.41 2.24
C GLY A 553 36.89 -16.98 2.33
N THR A 554 36.97 -16.26 1.22
CA THR A 554 37.44 -14.85 1.15
C THR A 554 36.33 -13.81 1.40
N GLY A 555 35.13 -14.24 1.78
CA GLY A 555 34.04 -13.33 2.17
C GLY A 555 33.28 -12.66 1.02
N LYS A 556 33.20 -13.27 -0.17
CA LYS A 556 32.45 -12.71 -1.33
C LYS A 556 30.96 -12.47 -0.99
N THR A 557 30.32 -13.43 -0.34
CA THR A 557 28.93 -13.34 0.14
C THR A 557 28.79 -12.27 1.22
N LEU A 558 29.77 -12.13 2.12
CA LEU A 558 29.77 -11.08 3.15
C LEU A 558 29.94 -9.69 2.55
N LEU A 559 30.80 -9.54 1.53
CA LEU A 559 31.01 -8.28 0.81
C LEU A 559 29.74 -7.84 0.07
N ALA A 560 29.01 -8.78 -0.53
CA ALA A 560 27.71 -8.52 -1.16
C ALA A 560 26.65 -8.05 -0.15
N ARG A 561 26.59 -8.69 1.02
CA ARG A 561 25.70 -8.28 2.12
C ARG A 561 26.06 -6.90 2.67
N ALA A 562 27.35 -6.64 2.86
CA ALA A 562 27.84 -5.35 3.33
C ALA A 562 27.50 -4.19 2.39
N LEU A 563 27.56 -4.43 1.08
CA LEU A 563 27.17 -3.44 0.07
C LEU A 563 25.67 -3.11 0.15
N ALA A 564 24.83 -4.10 0.36
CA ALA A 564 23.40 -3.91 0.50
C ALA A 564 23.02 -3.16 1.79
N GLY A 565 23.75 -3.38 2.89
CA GLY A 565 23.58 -2.63 4.13
C GLY A 565 23.93 -1.14 3.96
N GLU A 566 25.04 -0.83 3.26
CA GLU A 566 25.48 0.55 3.05
C GLU A 566 24.56 1.35 2.10
N THR A 567 23.92 0.68 1.14
CA THR A 567 23.14 1.35 0.08
C THR A 567 21.63 1.47 0.39
N ASP A 568 21.15 0.93 1.52
CA ASP A 568 19.72 0.93 1.92
C ASP A 568 18.76 0.42 0.81
N VAL A 569 19.25 -0.40 -0.13
CA VAL A 569 18.47 -0.96 -1.24
C VAL A 569 17.98 -2.37 -0.94
N ASN A 570 16.94 -2.80 -1.67
CA ASN A 570 16.43 -4.17 -1.54
C ASN A 570 17.49 -5.18 -1.97
N PHE A 571 17.78 -6.19 -1.15
CA PHE A 571 18.74 -7.23 -1.50
C PHE A 571 18.05 -8.58 -1.69
N VAL A 572 18.00 -9.02 -2.94
CA VAL A 572 17.39 -10.29 -3.34
C VAL A 572 18.51 -11.32 -3.49
N ARG A 573 18.69 -12.18 -2.48
CA ARG A 573 19.64 -13.28 -2.54
C ARG A 573 19.03 -14.47 -3.27
N VAL A 574 19.79 -15.02 -4.21
CA VAL A 574 19.46 -16.26 -4.90
C VAL A 574 20.66 -17.19 -4.85
N ASP A 575 20.45 -18.36 -4.26
CA ASP A 575 21.49 -19.38 -4.17
C ASP A 575 21.45 -20.28 -5.41
N GLY A 576 22.58 -20.38 -6.11
CA GLY A 576 22.73 -21.19 -7.32
C GLY A 576 22.15 -22.61 -7.18
N PRO A 577 22.45 -23.36 -6.11
CA PRO A 577 21.87 -24.68 -5.87
C PRO A 577 20.33 -24.69 -5.71
N GLU A 578 19.74 -23.63 -5.12
CA GLU A 578 18.28 -23.57 -4.90
C GLU A 578 17.48 -23.48 -6.21
N ILE A 579 18.06 -22.87 -7.25
CA ILE A 579 17.45 -22.77 -8.59
C ILE A 579 17.40 -24.15 -9.27
N VAL A 580 18.38 -25.01 -8.99
CA VAL A 580 18.52 -26.35 -9.60
C VAL A 580 17.62 -27.37 -8.90
N ASP A 581 17.43 -27.25 -7.58
CA ASP A 581 16.73 -28.26 -6.76
C ASP A 581 15.19 -28.22 -6.88
N ARG A 582 14.57 -27.10 -7.30
CA ARG A 582 13.09 -26.95 -7.33
C ARG A 582 12.36 -27.64 -8.51
N TYR A 583 12.84 -28.78 -9.00
CA TYR A 583 12.27 -29.62 -10.08
C TYR A 583 12.64 -29.23 -11.53
N VAL A 584 12.96 -30.28 -12.30
CA VAL A 584 13.29 -30.27 -13.72
C VAL A 584 12.12 -29.69 -14.55
N GLY A 585 12.21 -28.41 -14.93
CA GLY A 585 11.26 -27.73 -15.82
C GLY A 585 10.81 -26.33 -15.37
N GLU A 586 10.88 -26.02 -14.07
CA GLU A 586 10.41 -24.74 -13.50
C GLU A 586 11.53 -23.71 -13.23
N SER A 587 12.80 -24.10 -13.37
CA SER A 587 13.96 -23.23 -13.10
C SER A 587 14.02 -21.97 -14.00
N GLU A 588 13.52 -22.02 -15.24
CA GLU A 588 13.40 -20.85 -16.12
C GLU A 588 12.39 -19.83 -15.59
N LYS A 589 11.24 -20.33 -15.14
CA LYS A 589 10.17 -19.50 -14.60
C LYS A 589 10.62 -18.86 -13.29
N ALA A 590 11.35 -19.60 -12.46
CA ALA A 590 11.92 -19.08 -11.22
C ALA A 590 12.87 -17.89 -11.47
N ILE A 591 13.77 -17.99 -12.47
CA ILE A 591 14.64 -16.85 -12.84
C ILE A 591 13.81 -15.65 -13.30
N ARG A 592 12.83 -15.85 -14.19
CA ARG A 592 11.98 -14.77 -14.67
C ARG A 592 11.24 -14.08 -13.52
N GLU A 593 10.64 -14.87 -12.62
CA GLU A 593 9.92 -14.35 -11.47
C GLU A 593 10.85 -13.59 -10.51
N VAL A 594 12.10 -14.05 -10.30
CA VAL A 594 13.09 -13.32 -9.49
C VAL A 594 13.39 -11.95 -10.09
N PHE A 595 13.66 -11.88 -11.39
CA PHE A 595 13.98 -10.61 -12.06
C PHE A 595 12.76 -9.68 -12.13
N GLU A 596 11.55 -10.21 -12.35
CA GLU A 596 10.31 -9.42 -12.30
C GLU A 596 10.06 -8.85 -10.91
N ARG A 597 10.25 -9.64 -9.85
CA ARG A 597 10.14 -9.17 -8.46
C ARG A 597 11.19 -8.11 -8.15
N ALA A 598 12.43 -8.32 -8.58
CA ALA A 598 13.50 -7.35 -8.37
C ALA A 598 13.24 -6.04 -9.12
N ARG A 599 12.64 -6.10 -10.33
CA ARG A 599 12.13 -4.93 -11.06
C ARG A 599 11.01 -4.22 -10.30
N GLN A 600 10.05 -4.96 -9.73
CA GLN A 600 8.95 -4.39 -8.93
C GLN A 600 9.42 -3.77 -7.62
N ALA A 601 10.50 -4.30 -7.06
CA ALA A 601 11.13 -3.82 -5.83
C ALA A 601 12.31 -2.85 -6.10
N ALA A 602 12.43 -2.28 -7.30
CA ALA A 602 13.49 -1.34 -7.60
C ALA A 602 13.36 -0.08 -6.70
N PRO A 603 14.46 0.46 -6.14
CA PRO A 603 15.86 0.07 -6.34
C PRO A 603 16.24 -1.22 -5.60
N SER A 604 16.85 -2.17 -6.32
CA SER A 604 17.24 -3.47 -5.77
C SER A 604 18.54 -4.04 -6.35
N ILE A 605 19.22 -4.83 -5.53
CA ILE A 605 20.40 -5.63 -5.88
C ILE A 605 19.98 -7.10 -5.92
N VAL A 606 20.17 -7.76 -7.07
CA VAL A 606 19.98 -9.21 -7.20
C VAL A 606 21.34 -9.88 -7.04
N PHE A 607 21.50 -10.65 -5.97
CA PHE A 607 22.74 -11.36 -5.67
C PHE A 607 22.63 -12.85 -6.00
N PHE A 608 23.37 -13.30 -7.01
CA PHE A 608 23.54 -14.72 -7.34
C PHE A 608 24.78 -15.27 -6.64
N ASP A 609 24.59 -16.10 -5.61
CA ASP A 609 25.68 -16.83 -4.99
C ASP A 609 25.94 -18.15 -5.72
N GLU A 610 27.19 -18.58 -5.77
CA GLU A 610 27.62 -19.80 -6.49
C GLU A 610 27.04 -19.91 -7.91
N ILE A 611 27.11 -18.82 -8.69
CA ILE A 611 26.54 -18.80 -10.05
C ILE A 611 27.13 -19.90 -10.96
N ASP A 612 28.35 -20.38 -10.66
CA ASP A 612 28.95 -21.50 -11.37
C ASP A 612 28.17 -22.81 -11.21
N ALA A 613 27.32 -22.97 -10.19
CA ALA A 613 26.42 -24.11 -10.07
C ALA A 613 25.37 -24.16 -11.20
N ILE A 614 24.87 -23.00 -11.63
CA ILE A 614 23.86 -22.88 -12.71
C ILE A 614 24.48 -22.62 -14.08
N THR A 615 25.76 -22.21 -14.15
CA THR A 615 26.45 -21.88 -15.41
C THR A 615 27.61 -22.81 -15.76
N ALA A 616 27.86 -23.87 -14.99
CA ALA A 616 29.01 -24.76 -15.21
C ALA A 616 29.04 -25.33 -16.63
N ALA A 617 29.99 -24.87 -17.43
CA ALA A 617 30.19 -25.34 -18.79
C ALA A 617 30.90 -26.71 -18.81
N ARG A 618 30.21 -27.84 -18.56
CA ARG A 618 30.80 -29.19 -18.82
C ARG A 618 29.80 -30.28 -19.26
N GLY A 619 29.90 -30.66 -20.53
CA GLY A 619 29.65 -32.02 -21.07
C GLY A 619 28.23 -32.34 -21.56
N GLU A 620 28.14 -33.12 -22.66
CA GLU A 620 26.89 -33.61 -23.26
C GLU A 620 25.95 -34.21 -22.21
N GLY A 621 24.83 -33.53 -21.89
CA GLY A 621 23.80 -34.13 -21.02
C GLY A 621 22.80 -33.21 -20.31
N HIS A 622 22.93 -31.88 -20.30
CA HIS A 622 22.01 -31.01 -19.55
C HIS A 622 21.38 -29.89 -20.40
N GLU A 623 20.43 -30.26 -21.28
CA GLU A 623 19.58 -29.30 -22.01
C GLU A 623 18.86 -28.30 -21.07
N VAL A 624 18.60 -28.71 -19.82
CA VAL A 624 17.94 -27.88 -18.81
C VAL A 624 18.81 -26.69 -18.40
N THR A 625 20.11 -26.91 -18.19
CA THR A 625 21.05 -25.85 -17.76
C THR A 625 21.27 -24.82 -18.87
N GLU A 626 21.34 -25.25 -20.13
CA GLU A 626 21.46 -24.32 -21.28
C GLU A 626 20.26 -23.39 -21.42
N ARG A 627 19.06 -23.90 -21.13
CA ARG A 627 17.84 -23.08 -21.19
C ARG A 627 17.75 -22.08 -20.03
N VAL A 628 18.19 -22.48 -18.83
CA VAL A 628 18.32 -21.60 -17.66
C VAL A 628 19.32 -20.47 -17.93
N VAL A 629 20.50 -20.79 -18.50
CA VAL A 629 21.49 -19.78 -18.91
C VAL A 629 20.90 -18.85 -19.97
N SER A 630 20.18 -19.38 -20.96
CA SER A 630 19.53 -18.57 -22.00
C SER A 630 18.49 -17.59 -21.44
N GLN A 631 17.70 -18.01 -20.46
CA GLN A 631 16.76 -17.12 -19.76
C GLN A 631 17.52 -16.05 -18.97
N LEU A 632 18.57 -16.41 -18.22
CA LEU A 632 19.40 -15.46 -17.48
C LEU A 632 20.02 -14.40 -18.41
N LEU A 633 20.50 -14.80 -19.59
CA LEU A 633 21.01 -13.87 -20.61
C LEU A 633 19.94 -12.91 -21.11
N THR A 634 18.71 -13.40 -21.29
CA THR A 634 17.58 -12.58 -21.73
C THR A 634 17.22 -11.54 -20.68
N GLU A 635 17.18 -11.93 -19.40
CA GLU A 635 16.93 -10.99 -18.31
C GLU A 635 18.05 -9.95 -18.19
N LEU A 636 19.32 -10.37 -18.24
CA LEU A 636 20.48 -9.47 -18.17
C LEU A 636 20.52 -8.47 -19.34
N ASP A 637 20.13 -8.89 -20.55
CA ASP A 637 20.06 -7.97 -21.71
C ASP A 637 18.90 -6.97 -21.56
N GLY A 638 17.80 -7.34 -20.90
CA GLY A 638 16.64 -6.48 -20.60
C GLY A 638 16.88 -5.44 -19.50
N MET A 639 17.95 -5.58 -18.72
CA MET A 639 18.30 -4.65 -17.62
C MET A 639 18.58 -3.22 -18.07
N ARG A 640 18.95 -3.02 -19.34
CA ARG A 640 19.23 -1.67 -19.88
C ARG A 640 18.05 -0.73 -19.82
N GLU A 641 16.84 -1.28 -19.70
CA GLU A 641 15.60 -0.52 -19.59
C GLU A 641 15.36 0.00 -18.17
N ASN A 642 16.05 -0.54 -17.14
CA ASN A 642 15.88 -0.17 -15.74
C ASN A 642 17.25 0.04 -15.03
N PRO A 643 17.77 1.28 -14.96
CA PRO A 643 19.07 1.57 -14.36
C PRO A 643 19.12 1.36 -12.83
N ASN A 644 17.96 1.25 -12.17
CA ASN A 644 17.82 1.10 -10.72
C ASN A 644 17.88 -0.37 -10.25
N LEU A 645 18.16 -1.30 -11.15
CA LEU A 645 18.32 -2.71 -10.85
C LEU A 645 19.78 -3.09 -11.13
N VAL A 646 20.46 -3.71 -10.17
CA VAL A 646 21.87 -4.11 -10.32
C VAL A 646 22.02 -5.59 -10.01
N VAL A 647 22.73 -6.32 -10.88
CA VAL A 647 23.05 -7.74 -10.66
C VAL A 647 24.46 -7.89 -10.11
N LEU A 648 24.57 -8.57 -8.99
CA LEU A 648 25.83 -8.99 -8.38
C LEU A 648 25.91 -10.52 -8.42
N ALA A 649 26.98 -11.08 -8.97
CA ALA A 649 27.18 -12.53 -9.02
C ALA A 649 28.47 -12.91 -8.33
N ALA A 650 28.48 -13.96 -7.52
CA ALA A 650 29.68 -14.50 -6.88
C ALA A 650 30.03 -15.88 -7.43
N THR A 651 31.31 -16.12 -7.67
CA THR A 651 31.84 -17.44 -8.03
C THR A 651 33.19 -17.71 -7.39
N ASN A 652 33.45 -18.98 -7.09
CA ASN A 652 34.79 -19.42 -6.73
C ASN A 652 35.65 -19.76 -7.96
N ARG A 653 35.02 -19.93 -9.14
CA ARG A 653 35.64 -20.49 -10.34
C ARG A 653 35.24 -19.72 -11.59
N LYS A 654 35.92 -18.61 -11.85
CA LYS A 654 35.71 -17.79 -13.07
C LYS A 654 35.82 -18.62 -14.37
N ASP A 655 36.71 -19.61 -14.41
CA ASP A 655 36.94 -20.46 -15.59
C ASP A 655 35.75 -21.37 -15.94
N HIS A 656 34.77 -21.51 -15.05
CA HIS A 656 33.64 -22.42 -15.21
C HIS A 656 32.36 -21.72 -15.70
N ILE A 657 32.36 -20.39 -15.74
CA ILE A 657 31.22 -19.59 -16.19
C ILE A 657 31.16 -19.55 -17.72
N ASP A 658 29.95 -19.57 -18.27
CA ASP A 658 29.75 -19.36 -19.70
C ASP A 658 30.32 -17.99 -20.15
N PRO A 659 31.25 -17.95 -21.13
CA PRO A 659 31.80 -16.71 -21.66
C PRO A 659 30.75 -15.72 -22.19
N ALA A 660 29.53 -16.15 -22.49
CA ALA A 660 28.42 -15.29 -22.87
C ALA A 660 27.99 -14.34 -21.74
N LEU A 661 28.10 -14.75 -20.47
CA LEU A 661 27.74 -13.91 -19.32
C LEU A 661 28.75 -12.78 -19.07
N LEU A 662 30.02 -13.01 -19.42
CA LEU A 662 31.13 -12.07 -19.21
C LEU A 662 31.23 -10.99 -20.30
N ARG A 663 30.25 -10.93 -21.22
CA ARG A 663 30.27 -9.97 -22.33
C ARG A 663 29.82 -8.58 -21.86
N PRO A 664 30.31 -7.50 -22.50
CA PRO A 664 29.90 -6.14 -22.17
C PRO A 664 28.38 -5.94 -22.22
N GLY A 665 27.83 -5.28 -21.19
CA GLY A 665 26.38 -5.08 -21.00
C GLY A 665 25.65 -6.23 -20.31
N ARG A 666 26.39 -7.13 -19.65
CA ARG A 666 25.90 -8.21 -18.76
C ARG A 666 26.71 -8.16 -17.46
N LEU A 667 27.56 -9.15 -17.18
CA LEU A 667 28.56 -9.09 -16.10
C LEU A 667 29.85 -8.47 -16.63
N ASP A 668 29.84 -7.16 -16.85
CA ASP A 668 30.96 -6.43 -17.45
C ASP A 668 32.07 -6.12 -16.45
N THR A 669 31.68 -5.82 -15.21
CA THR A 669 32.60 -5.46 -14.14
C THR A 669 33.05 -6.71 -13.38
N HIS A 670 34.36 -6.91 -13.28
CA HIS A 670 34.93 -8.10 -12.68
C HIS A 670 35.79 -7.72 -11.48
N VAL A 671 35.36 -8.07 -10.28
CA VAL A 671 36.07 -7.78 -9.03
C VAL A 671 36.73 -9.05 -8.53
N PHE A 672 38.05 -9.02 -8.44
CA PHE A 672 38.83 -10.10 -7.83
C PHE A 672 38.91 -9.88 -6.33
N VAL A 673 38.45 -10.87 -5.57
CA VAL A 673 38.57 -10.90 -4.10
C VAL A 673 39.69 -11.87 -3.77
N ASP A 674 40.84 -11.31 -3.41
CA ASP A 674 42.07 -12.03 -3.11
C ASP A 674 42.11 -12.51 -1.64
N GLU A 675 43.11 -13.32 -1.32
CA GLU A 675 43.42 -13.68 0.06
C GLU A 675 43.81 -12.43 0.88
N PRO A 676 43.39 -12.35 2.16
CA PRO A 676 43.61 -11.17 2.97
C PRO A 676 45.11 -10.98 3.26
N ASP A 677 45.61 -9.76 3.05
CA ASP A 677 46.96 -9.37 3.46
C ASP A 677 47.06 -9.21 4.99
N ARG A 678 48.25 -8.88 5.51
CA ARG A 678 48.46 -8.75 6.96
C ARG A 678 47.53 -7.68 7.58
N GLU A 679 47.35 -6.55 6.91
CA GLU A 679 46.52 -5.45 7.39
C GLU A 679 45.03 -5.83 7.35
N ALA A 680 44.59 -6.52 6.30
CA ALA A 680 43.25 -7.07 6.20
C ALA A 680 43.00 -8.12 7.30
N ARG A 681 43.94 -9.04 7.57
CA ARG A 681 43.80 -10.04 8.64
C ARG A 681 43.67 -9.41 10.02
N GLU A 682 44.43 -8.36 10.31
CA GLU A 682 44.31 -7.59 11.55
C GLU A 682 42.90 -6.99 11.69
N LYS A 683 42.39 -6.34 10.64
CA LYS A 683 41.03 -5.80 10.61
C LYS A 683 39.95 -6.89 10.74
N ILE A 684 40.11 -8.02 10.05
CA ILE A 684 39.19 -9.17 10.11
C ILE A 684 39.16 -9.76 11.54
N LEU A 685 40.32 -9.92 12.17
CA LEU A 685 40.42 -10.37 13.56
C LEU A 685 39.74 -9.37 14.51
N ALA A 686 39.97 -8.06 14.33
CA ALA A 686 39.35 -7.03 15.16
C ALA A 686 37.82 -7.08 15.06
N VAL A 687 37.26 -7.22 13.85
CA VAL A 687 35.80 -7.34 13.66
C VAL A 687 35.26 -8.61 14.34
N HIS A 688 35.86 -9.77 14.11
CA HIS A 688 35.36 -11.02 14.69
C HIS A 688 35.64 -11.17 16.19
N ALA A 689 36.55 -10.37 16.74
CA ALA A 689 36.84 -10.31 18.15
C ALA A 689 36.06 -9.20 18.88
N ASP A 690 35.37 -8.32 18.15
CA ASP A 690 34.51 -7.29 18.72
C ASP A 690 33.39 -7.92 19.57
N GLY A 691 33.16 -7.34 20.74
CA GLY A 691 32.21 -7.86 21.74
C GLY A 691 32.61 -9.15 22.48
N LYS A 692 33.78 -9.75 22.20
CA LYS A 692 34.27 -10.94 22.92
C LYS A 692 35.17 -10.58 24.11
N PRO A 693 35.09 -11.32 25.23
CA PRO A 693 35.92 -11.06 26.41
C PRO A 693 37.35 -11.56 26.18
N LEU A 694 38.19 -10.77 25.51
CA LEU A 694 39.61 -11.04 25.32
C LEU A 694 40.40 -10.68 26.59
N ALA A 695 41.36 -11.52 26.95
CA ALA A 695 42.31 -11.21 28.02
C ALA A 695 43.45 -10.29 27.51
N ASP A 696 44.10 -9.57 28.43
CA ASP A 696 45.18 -8.60 28.13
C ASP A 696 46.43 -9.24 27.46
N ASP A 697 46.51 -10.59 27.43
CA ASP A 697 47.59 -11.35 26.81
C ASP A 697 47.39 -11.61 25.30
N VAL A 698 46.22 -11.23 24.76
CA VAL A 698 45.87 -11.38 23.35
C VAL A 698 46.17 -10.08 22.60
N ASP A 699 47.18 -10.11 21.74
CA ASP A 699 47.54 -9.01 20.85
C ASP A 699 47.17 -9.36 19.39
N ILE A 700 46.22 -8.60 18.84
CA ILE A 700 45.66 -8.80 17.49
C ILE A 700 46.74 -8.62 16.42
N ASP A 701 47.65 -7.67 16.58
CA ASP A 701 48.71 -7.38 15.60
C ASP A 701 49.71 -8.52 15.49
N THR A 702 50.00 -9.15 16.64
CA THR A 702 50.88 -10.31 16.72
C THR A 702 50.20 -11.55 16.12
N LEU A 703 48.92 -11.78 16.40
CA LEU A 703 48.15 -12.88 15.81
C LEU A 703 48.03 -12.74 14.28
N ALA A 704 47.76 -11.55 13.77
CA ALA A 704 47.65 -11.30 12.33
C ALA A 704 48.95 -11.60 11.56
N ALA A 705 50.10 -11.41 12.20
CA ALA A 705 51.41 -11.73 11.64
C ALA A 705 51.68 -13.25 11.59
N GLU A 706 51.09 -14.03 12.49
CA GLU A 706 51.30 -15.47 12.59
C GLU A 706 50.34 -16.30 11.73
N LEU A 707 49.24 -15.70 11.24
CA LEU A 707 48.17 -16.32 10.46
C LEU A 707 48.34 -16.12 8.94
N GLU A 708 49.57 -16.23 8.42
CA GLU A 708 49.82 -16.11 6.99
C GLU A 708 49.16 -17.27 6.21
N GLY A 709 48.38 -16.93 5.18
CA GLY A 709 47.66 -17.90 4.33
C GLY A 709 46.26 -18.30 4.84
N TYR A 710 45.79 -17.74 5.95
CA TYR A 710 44.43 -17.97 6.44
C TYR A 710 43.42 -17.09 5.69
N THR A 711 42.28 -17.67 5.30
CA THR A 711 41.17 -16.92 4.70
C THR A 711 40.30 -16.27 5.79
N GLY A 712 39.36 -15.39 5.39
CA GLY A 712 38.42 -14.77 6.34
C GLY A 712 37.60 -15.80 7.11
N ALA A 713 37.14 -16.85 6.41
CA ALA A 713 36.42 -17.97 7.04
C ALA A 713 37.29 -18.78 8.02
N ASP A 714 38.58 -18.95 7.72
CA ASP A 714 39.50 -19.65 8.63
C ASP A 714 39.77 -18.83 9.90
N ILE A 715 39.88 -17.50 9.77
CA ILE A 715 40.03 -16.59 10.91
C ILE A 715 38.75 -16.60 11.77
N GLU A 716 37.57 -16.53 11.16
CA GLU A 716 36.30 -16.65 11.89
C GLU A 716 36.22 -17.98 12.65
N ALA A 717 36.57 -19.09 11.98
CA ALA A 717 36.61 -20.41 12.59
C ALA A 717 37.60 -20.48 13.75
N LEU A 718 38.79 -19.87 13.61
CA LEU A 718 39.79 -19.80 14.67
C LEU A 718 39.27 -19.06 15.91
N VAL A 719 38.68 -17.88 15.75
CA VAL A 719 38.14 -17.10 16.89
C VAL A 719 36.97 -17.85 17.53
N ARG A 720 36.11 -18.50 16.74
CA ARG A 720 35.01 -19.33 17.26
C ARG A 720 35.53 -20.52 18.05
N ASP A 721 36.53 -21.22 17.52
CA ASP A 721 37.11 -22.39 18.18
C ASP A 721 37.85 -22.00 19.47
N ALA A 722 38.55 -20.86 19.48
CA ALA A 722 39.15 -20.29 20.70
C ALA A 722 38.09 -19.95 21.77
N SER A 723 36.96 -19.37 21.34
CA SER A 723 35.82 -19.11 22.24
C SER A 723 35.23 -20.41 22.79
N MET A 724 35.09 -21.44 21.95
CA MET A 724 34.60 -22.76 22.37
C MET A 724 35.55 -23.46 23.34
N TRP A 725 36.87 -23.26 23.22
CA TRP A 725 37.84 -23.76 24.18
C TRP A 725 37.66 -23.09 25.55
N ALA A 726 37.52 -21.77 25.59
CA ALA A 726 37.25 -21.03 26.83
C ALA A 726 35.94 -21.49 27.50
N ILE A 727 34.87 -21.68 26.71
CA ILE A 727 33.58 -22.18 27.21
C ILE A 727 33.70 -23.62 27.75
N ARG A 728 34.44 -24.49 27.05
CA ARG A 728 34.67 -25.88 27.50
C ARG A 728 35.43 -25.95 28.80
N GLU A 729 36.38 -25.05 29.03
CA GLU A 729 37.13 -24.97 30.28
C GLU A 729 36.20 -24.64 31.46
N VAL A 730 35.40 -23.58 31.33
CA VAL A 730 34.44 -23.17 32.36
C VAL A 730 33.36 -24.23 32.60
N ALA A 731 32.86 -24.86 31.53
CA ALA A 731 31.87 -25.94 31.61
C ALA A 731 32.43 -27.27 32.15
N ALA A 732 33.75 -27.49 32.07
CA ALA A 732 34.40 -28.66 32.67
C ALA A 732 34.70 -28.43 34.15
N GLU A 733 34.96 -27.18 34.55
CA GLU A 733 35.24 -26.79 35.94
C GLU A 733 33.96 -26.64 36.77
N HIS A 734 32.87 -26.13 36.17
CA HIS A 734 31.59 -25.89 36.81
C HIS A 734 30.47 -26.65 36.07
N GLY A 735 29.57 -27.32 36.79
CA GLY A 735 28.44 -28.03 36.17
C GLY A 735 27.52 -27.09 35.37
N PRO A 736 26.63 -27.59 34.49
CA PRO A 736 25.88 -26.78 33.53
C PRO A 736 24.99 -25.69 34.15
N GLU A 737 24.50 -25.88 35.38
CA GLU A 737 23.69 -24.88 36.10
C GLU A 737 24.53 -23.77 36.73
N THR A 738 25.76 -24.07 37.20
CA THR A 738 26.67 -23.10 37.84
C THR A 738 27.53 -22.35 36.83
N ALA A 739 27.89 -22.97 35.72
CA ALA A 739 28.64 -22.33 34.63
C ALA A 739 27.88 -21.15 34.00
N ASN A 740 26.55 -21.22 33.90
CA ASN A 740 25.73 -20.11 33.39
C ASN A 740 25.65 -18.93 34.38
N GLU A 741 25.74 -19.20 35.69
CA GLU A 741 25.74 -18.17 36.73
C GLU A 741 27.09 -17.42 36.82
N GLN A 742 28.17 -18.00 36.28
CA GLN A 742 29.52 -17.42 36.21
C GLN A 742 29.93 -17.02 34.78
N ALA A 743 28.96 -16.64 33.93
CA ALA A 743 29.23 -16.21 32.56
C ALA A 743 30.23 -15.04 32.47
N ASP A 744 30.31 -14.21 33.51
CA ASP A 744 31.23 -13.07 33.61
C ASP A 744 32.71 -13.46 33.82
N GLU A 745 33.02 -14.74 34.13
CA GLU A 745 34.38 -15.24 34.33
C GLU A 745 35.03 -15.78 33.03
N VAL A 746 34.26 -15.91 31.95
CA VAL A 746 34.76 -16.42 30.67
C VAL A 746 35.70 -15.37 30.06
N SER A 747 36.98 -15.70 29.94
CA SER A 747 37.97 -14.90 29.22
C SER A 747 38.73 -15.74 28.20
N ILE A 748 38.92 -15.19 27.00
CA ILE A 748 39.64 -15.84 25.91
C ILE A 748 41.10 -15.42 26.02
N GLU A 749 41.92 -16.32 26.55
CA GLU A 749 43.38 -16.17 26.64
C GLU A 749 44.11 -16.65 25.38
N ARG A 750 45.38 -16.26 25.24
CA ARG A 750 46.23 -16.65 24.10
C ARG A 750 46.37 -18.17 23.94
N ARG A 751 46.37 -18.91 25.05
CA ARG A 751 46.43 -20.39 25.04
C ARG A 751 45.26 -21.03 24.27
N HIS A 752 44.09 -20.38 24.23
CA HIS A 752 42.92 -20.88 23.52
C HIS A 752 43.07 -20.69 22.00
N PHE A 753 43.70 -19.59 21.57
CA PHE A 753 44.04 -19.38 20.17
C PHE A 753 45.10 -20.36 19.67
N ASP A 754 46.13 -20.63 20.49
CA ASP A 754 47.16 -21.62 20.16
C ASP A 754 46.56 -23.04 20.04
N ALA A 755 45.68 -23.43 20.97
CA ALA A 755 44.98 -24.71 20.93
C ALA A 755 43.98 -24.83 19.76
N ALA A 756 43.33 -23.72 19.39
CA ALA A 756 42.46 -23.67 18.21
C ALA A 756 43.28 -23.84 16.92
N ARG A 757 44.44 -23.19 16.84
CA ARG A 757 45.34 -23.27 15.68
C ARG A 757 45.86 -24.68 15.44
N GLU A 758 46.31 -25.39 16.48
CA GLU A 758 46.75 -26.79 16.34
C GLU A 758 45.66 -27.69 15.74
N ASN A 759 44.39 -27.40 16.04
CA ASN A 759 43.26 -28.17 15.53
C ASN A 759 42.89 -27.79 14.09
N THR A 760 43.02 -26.52 13.72
CA THR A 760 42.74 -26.03 12.36
C THR A 760 43.84 -26.48 11.38
N ASP A 761 45.12 -26.44 11.76
CA ASP A 761 46.24 -26.91 10.92
C ASP A 761 46.26 -28.44 10.71
N THR A 762 45.46 -29.19 11.48
CA THR A 762 45.33 -30.66 11.35
C THR A 762 44.17 -31.08 10.41
N ARG A 763 43.31 -30.15 9.98
CA ARG A 763 42.24 -30.38 9.01
C ARG A 763 42.69 -30.05 7.59
#